data_AF-A0A1E5IKA2-F1
#
_entry.id   AF-A0A1E5IKA2-F1
#
_cell.length_a   1.000
_cell.length_b   1.000
_cell.length_c   1.000
_cell.angle_alpha   90.00
_cell.angle_beta   90.00
_cell.angle_gamma   90.00
#
_symmetry.space_group_name_H-M   'P 1'
#
loop_
_entity.id
_entity.type
_entity.pdbx_description
1 polymer ?
#
loop_
_entity_poly.entity_id
_entity_poly.type
_entity_poly.pdbx_seq_one_letter_code
_entity_poly.pdbx_strand_id
1 'polypeptide(L)'
;MNKIDFGKIRVSIDPPLLLKMQKDSFSEFLQQNVAPEKRKLQGLESAFRDIFPLTNSDGSLVLEYVSYSFGEPKYSVEESIARDATYALPLRVKLRLMHKKEDDMEKELSEQEVYFGDIPVMTDTATFIINGAERVVVSQIHRSPGVIFEEDEEKRVTVLGKPLYFARMIPYRGAWVEFEFDQNGILYVRIDRKRKIFATAFLRSLGFGTDEEILNLFKEIKEVSLNAALISLAGEYIAEDISDENTGEIIADTGKELKEDLIKKLRAKGFTKVTVFKDASILLTLKKDTIKSQKEAVNHIYKVLKTQEFVMQERAQGFLEELLFKSVRRYDLTKVGRYKILKKFVPIFKYYEKNFNLSIPPETKRTLTKEDVVATLKYLLMLYNGETEFTENNQTIKIVLDDIDHLGNRRVRSVGELLENQIRIGLVQMARLVREHMNNQDKSNVTPRSLINITQFIAQIRKFFGTSQLSQFMDQINPLAELTHKRRLSALGPGGLNRKRAGFEVRDVHHTHYGRVCPIETPEGPNIGLITSLSAFANVNPYGLIETPYKKVENGRATNKIEYLTADKEDEFFVAQANTPLDDKGNILSDSVQGRKWDDFLFQPPDKVDYMDVSPMQVISVSAALIPFLEHDDANRALMGCNMQRQGVPLLVTEIPLVSTGIEEKVARDSGVVVVSKSDGEVVSVSSDEIMIYSKNKKIEVYKLKKYLRSNQDTCINQKPLVILGDIVKKGQIIADGPATSEGQLSLGQNILVAYMPWDGYNFEDAMLLSEKLIHDDKFTSVHIREFKTEARETKERPEEITKDIPNVGSEDLLDLDEDGIIKVGSMVQRGDILVGKTAPKGEQQTTPEERLLRVLFGKKAEDVQDASLRVPPGISGKVIAVRTFVRLEKITDKEKKKKQEEICSIYEATKAKLHKDKKECLKRAKKSETAKIEALYVAKEEILRQNYETEKERFKKGDDLPVSVNKTVKVYIAAKLKVQVGDKLAGRHGNKGIVARILPIEDMPHLPDGTPVDCVLSPLAIPSRMNVGQLLEIMLGWSGKELGMQMITPVFNGASEEQIKDYVEKAKAKVLGEKEKLLVDRGLEGIELEESLNKFANESLPTNDCKITLYDGRTGEPFMEKVTIGVMYVMKLNHLVEDKMHARSTGPYSLITQQPLGGKAQFGGQRFGEMEVWAIEGYGAAHILQEFLTVKSDDVEGRVKMYNAIVKGESISRPGVPESFKVLVSELKALSLNVELFDGECQNGNHKKMKGVDKK
;
A
#
# COMPACT_ATOMS: atom_id res chain seq x y z
N MET A 1 -31.49 -15.20 5.42
CA MET A 1 -32.41 -14.61 4.42
C MET A 1 -32.37 -15.43 3.13
N ASN A 2 -33.47 -15.56 2.38
CA ASN A 2 -33.42 -16.19 1.04
C ASN A 2 -32.68 -15.28 0.06
N LYS A 3 -31.84 -15.85 -0.80
CA LYS A 3 -31.01 -15.13 -1.77
C LYS A 3 -31.54 -15.33 -3.18
N ILE A 4 -31.63 -14.27 -3.96
CA ILE A 4 -31.94 -14.31 -5.41
C ILE A 4 -30.73 -13.78 -6.16
N ASP A 5 -30.21 -14.55 -7.10
CA ASP A 5 -29.10 -14.16 -7.96
C ASP A 5 -29.61 -13.80 -9.36
N PHE A 6 -29.34 -12.58 -9.81
CA PHE A 6 -29.70 -12.06 -11.12
C PHE A 6 -28.63 -12.32 -12.18
N GLY A 7 -27.48 -12.91 -11.81
CA GLY A 7 -26.39 -13.24 -12.70
C GLY A 7 -26.79 -14.19 -13.83
N LYS A 8 -26.65 -13.75 -15.09
CA LYS A 8 -26.94 -14.57 -16.28
C LYS A 8 -25.74 -15.43 -16.68
N ILE A 9 -24.53 -14.87 -16.55
CA ILE A 9 -23.28 -15.53 -16.91
C ILE A 9 -22.82 -16.49 -15.80
N ARG A 10 -22.62 -17.77 -16.14
CA ARG A 10 -22.02 -18.75 -15.22
C ARG A 10 -20.52 -18.49 -15.06
N VAL A 11 -20.12 -18.11 -13.86
CA VAL A 11 -18.72 -17.94 -13.50
C VAL A 11 -18.06 -19.32 -13.38
N SER A 12 -16.97 -19.54 -14.12
CA SER A 12 -16.30 -20.86 -14.18
C SER A 12 -15.26 -21.09 -13.10
N ILE A 13 -14.76 -20.03 -12.47
CA ILE A 13 -13.79 -20.09 -11.37
C ILE A 13 -14.10 -19.02 -10.33
N ASP A 14 -13.98 -19.36 -9.06
CA ASP A 14 -13.99 -18.34 -8.01
C ASP A 14 -12.69 -17.51 -8.06
N PRO A 15 -12.72 -16.24 -7.62
CA PRO A 15 -11.49 -15.47 -7.50
C PRO A 15 -10.48 -16.22 -6.59
N PRO A 16 -9.16 -16.11 -6.86
CA PRO A 16 -8.16 -16.75 -6.02
C PRO A 16 -8.22 -16.22 -4.58
N LEU A 17 -7.53 -16.91 -3.66
CA LEU A 17 -7.36 -16.39 -2.30
C LEU A 17 -6.75 -14.98 -2.37
N LEU A 18 -7.47 -13.98 -1.88
CA LEU A 18 -7.13 -12.57 -2.13
C LEU A 18 -5.81 -12.12 -1.48
N LEU A 19 -5.30 -12.87 -0.48
CA LEU A 19 -4.03 -12.63 0.19
C LEU A 19 -2.88 -13.53 -0.29
N LYS A 20 -3.11 -14.38 -1.30
CA LYS A 20 -2.17 -15.40 -1.75
C LYS A 20 -0.79 -14.83 -2.09
N MET A 21 -0.74 -13.77 -2.88
CA MET A 21 0.50 -13.13 -3.33
C MET A 21 1.45 -12.77 -2.17
N GLN A 22 0.92 -12.18 -1.10
CA GLN A 22 1.72 -11.73 0.05
C GLN A 22 2.26 -12.91 0.85
N LYS A 23 1.39 -13.90 1.13
CA LYS A 23 1.74 -15.09 1.90
C LYS A 23 2.75 -15.97 1.17
N ASP A 24 2.51 -16.23 -0.11
CA ASP A 24 3.39 -17.08 -0.92
C ASP A 24 4.77 -16.43 -1.06
N SER A 25 4.82 -15.12 -1.36
CA SER A 25 6.08 -14.36 -1.45
C SER A 25 6.92 -14.44 -0.17
N PHE A 26 6.30 -14.23 0.99
CA PHE A 26 7.02 -14.25 2.26
C PHE A 26 7.43 -15.67 2.70
N SER A 27 6.58 -16.66 2.43
CA SER A 27 6.89 -18.07 2.67
C SER A 27 8.06 -18.55 1.81
N GLU A 28 8.09 -18.19 0.52
CA GLU A 28 9.21 -18.46 -0.40
C GLU A 28 10.51 -17.76 0.02
N PHE A 29 10.40 -16.59 0.66
CA PHE A 29 11.55 -15.85 1.18
C PHE A 29 12.17 -16.52 2.41
N LEU A 30 11.36 -16.97 3.39
CA LEU A 30 11.85 -17.59 4.62
C LEU A 30 12.22 -19.07 4.46
N GLN A 31 11.46 -19.84 3.67
CA GLN A 31 11.57 -21.30 3.52
C GLN A 31 11.69 -22.06 4.87
N GLN A 32 10.96 -21.61 5.89
CA GLN A 32 11.06 -22.10 7.27
C GLN A 32 10.81 -23.60 7.39
N ASN A 33 9.81 -24.13 6.67
CA ASN A 33 9.39 -25.53 6.74
C ASN A 33 10.14 -26.45 5.76
N VAL A 34 11.17 -25.94 5.06
CA VAL A 34 11.93 -26.70 4.05
C VAL A 34 13.27 -27.11 4.65
N ALA A 35 13.56 -28.42 4.58
CA ALA A 35 14.84 -28.97 5.00
C ALA A 35 16.01 -28.30 4.25
N PRO A 36 17.16 -28.02 4.89
CA PRO A 36 18.26 -27.25 4.31
C PRO A 36 18.71 -27.71 2.91
N GLU A 37 18.77 -29.03 2.67
CA GLU A 37 19.20 -29.61 1.39
C GLU A 37 18.20 -29.42 0.24
N LYS A 38 16.91 -29.26 0.57
CA LYS A 38 15.82 -29.11 -0.41
C LYS A 38 15.44 -27.64 -0.65
N ARG A 39 16.15 -26.69 -0.02
CA ARG A 39 15.87 -25.25 -0.16
C ARG A 39 16.19 -24.80 -1.59
N LYS A 40 15.28 -24.00 -2.16
CA LYS A 40 15.49 -23.37 -3.47
C LYS A 40 16.44 -22.18 -3.29
N LEU A 41 17.23 -21.87 -4.33
CA LEU A 41 18.08 -20.67 -4.41
C LEU A 41 17.23 -19.39 -4.59
N GLN A 42 16.52 -19.00 -3.53
CA GLN A 42 15.62 -17.85 -3.47
C GLN A 42 15.55 -17.31 -2.02
N GLY A 43 15.28 -16.02 -1.85
CA GLY A 43 15.07 -15.43 -0.53
C GLY A 43 16.35 -15.39 0.31
N LEU A 44 16.26 -15.80 1.58
CA LEU A 44 17.41 -15.81 2.50
C LEU A 44 18.56 -16.69 1.99
N GLU A 45 18.25 -17.88 1.48
CA GLU A 45 19.26 -18.82 0.98
C GLU A 45 20.06 -18.22 -0.19
N SER A 46 19.36 -17.54 -1.11
CA SER A 46 19.97 -16.78 -2.22
C SER A 46 20.87 -15.66 -1.70
N ALA A 47 20.38 -14.85 -0.75
CA ALA A 47 21.14 -13.73 -0.19
C ALA A 47 22.43 -14.17 0.53
N PHE A 48 22.39 -15.27 1.28
CA PHE A 48 23.58 -15.82 1.94
C PHE A 48 24.57 -16.38 0.92
N ARG A 49 24.14 -17.23 -0.02
CA ARG A 49 25.04 -17.83 -1.03
C ARG A 49 25.63 -16.83 -2.01
N ASP A 50 24.99 -15.70 -2.24
CA ASP A 50 25.56 -14.66 -3.13
C ASP A 50 26.74 -13.90 -2.46
N ILE A 51 26.79 -13.90 -1.12
CA ILE A 51 27.78 -13.14 -0.35
C ILE A 51 28.85 -14.05 0.25
N PHE A 52 28.50 -15.25 0.69
CA PHE A 52 29.43 -16.27 1.14
C PHE A 52 29.83 -17.16 -0.05
N PRO A 53 31.07 -17.67 -0.12
CA PRO A 53 32.12 -17.57 0.90
C PRO A 53 32.81 -16.20 0.94
N LEU A 54 33.34 -15.86 2.12
CA LEU A 54 34.15 -14.67 2.36
C LEU A 54 35.61 -15.07 2.60
N THR A 55 36.52 -14.50 1.82
CA THR A 55 37.96 -14.72 1.95
C THR A 55 38.66 -13.47 2.48
N ASN A 56 39.73 -13.66 3.23
CA ASN A 56 40.65 -12.57 3.59
C ASN A 56 41.50 -12.12 2.38
N SER A 57 42.26 -11.04 2.53
CA SER A 57 43.08 -10.50 1.42
C SER A 57 44.12 -11.50 0.90
N ASP A 58 44.68 -12.31 1.80
CA ASP A 58 45.73 -13.29 1.49
C ASP A 58 45.18 -14.67 1.08
N GLY A 59 43.85 -14.87 1.10
CA GLY A 59 43.20 -16.15 0.81
C GLY A 59 43.36 -17.27 1.84
N SER A 60 44.13 -17.05 2.92
CA SER A 60 44.39 -18.05 3.97
C SER A 60 43.17 -18.44 4.82
N LEU A 61 42.21 -17.53 5.02
CA LEU A 61 41.01 -17.79 5.81
C LEU A 61 39.76 -17.66 4.94
N VAL A 62 38.88 -18.66 5.01
CA VAL A 62 37.61 -18.72 4.26
C VAL A 62 36.47 -18.95 5.24
N LEU A 63 35.51 -18.03 5.28
CA LEU A 63 34.27 -18.17 6.05
C LEU A 63 33.14 -18.59 5.11
N GLU A 64 32.56 -19.75 5.37
CA GLU A 64 31.50 -20.36 4.59
C GLU A 64 30.16 -20.38 5.33
N TYR A 65 29.09 -20.33 4.53
CA TYR A 65 27.72 -20.49 5.00
C TYR A 65 27.27 -21.94 4.81
N VAL A 66 26.75 -22.56 5.89
CA VAL A 66 26.25 -23.95 5.86
C VAL A 66 24.73 -23.99 5.81
N SER A 67 24.06 -23.36 6.77
CA SER A 67 22.59 -23.33 6.86
C SER A 67 22.10 -22.24 7.83
N TYR A 68 20.80 -21.93 7.79
CA TYR A 68 20.12 -21.13 8.83
C TYR A 68 18.93 -21.87 9.46
N SER A 69 18.66 -21.54 10.72
CA SER A 69 17.54 -21.99 11.53
C SER A 69 16.82 -20.79 12.17
N PHE A 70 15.55 -20.98 12.53
CA PHE A 70 14.77 -19.99 13.28
C PHE A 70 14.41 -20.57 14.64
N GLY A 71 14.54 -19.77 15.70
CA GLY A 71 13.95 -20.11 16.99
C GLY A 71 12.50 -19.65 17.10
N GLU A 72 11.89 -19.81 18.27
CA GLU A 72 10.52 -19.39 18.54
C GLU A 72 10.42 -17.88 18.83
N PRO A 73 9.28 -17.25 18.50
CA PRO A 73 9.10 -15.82 18.74
C PRO A 73 9.03 -15.54 20.24
N LYS A 74 9.63 -14.43 20.68
CA LYS A 74 9.69 -14.07 22.12
C LYS A 74 8.30 -13.78 22.72
N TYR A 75 7.40 -13.22 21.90
CA TYR A 75 6.07 -12.78 22.29
C TYR A 75 5.05 -13.24 21.25
N SER A 76 3.80 -13.44 21.68
CA SER A 76 2.69 -13.61 20.74
C SER A 76 2.31 -12.29 20.06
N VAL A 77 1.51 -12.36 18.98
CA VAL A 77 0.98 -11.21 18.23
C VAL A 77 0.31 -10.19 19.18
N GLU A 78 -0.58 -10.65 20.06
CA GLU A 78 -1.33 -9.79 20.99
C GLU A 78 -0.42 -9.14 22.04
N GLU A 79 0.58 -9.89 22.51
CA GLU A 79 1.57 -9.38 23.46
C GLU A 79 2.51 -8.36 22.82
N SER A 80 2.91 -8.58 21.56
CA SER A 80 3.73 -7.63 20.82
C SER A 80 3.02 -6.29 20.66
N ILE A 81 1.71 -6.30 20.34
CA ILE A 81 0.88 -5.08 20.29
C ILE A 81 0.79 -4.41 21.67
N ALA A 82 0.54 -5.20 22.71
CA ALA A 82 0.43 -4.67 24.07
C ALA A 82 1.69 -3.94 24.56
N ARG A 83 2.85 -4.53 24.28
CA ARG A 83 4.16 -4.10 24.81
C ARG A 83 4.91 -3.11 23.91
N ASP A 84 4.29 -2.63 22.83
CA ASP A 84 5.00 -1.86 21.80
C ASP A 84 6.24 -2.60 21.23
N ALA A 85 6.19 -3.93 21.20
CA ALA A 85 7.28 -4.79 20.74
C ALA A 85 7.09 -5.22 19.28
N THR A 86 8.17 -5.68 18.65
CA THR A 86 8.13 -6.23 17.28
C THR A 86 7.90 -7.74 17.33
N TYR A 87 6.97 -8.25 16.52
CA TYR A 87 6.76 -9.70 16.37
C TYR A 87 7.79 -10.26 15.39
N ALA A 88 8.76 -11.02 15.91
CA ALA A 88 9.93 -11.45 15.16
C ALA A 88 10.44 -12.83 15.63
N LEU A 89 11.12 -13.54 14.73
CA LEU A 89 11.80 -14.80 15.01
C LEU A 89 13.32 -14.57 15.13
N PRO A 90 13.98 -15.19 16.12
CA PRO A 90 15.43 -15.14 16.23
C PRO A 90 16.07 -15.97 15.11
N LEU A 91 16.83 -15.32 14.23
CA LEU A 91 17.59 -15.97 13.15
C LEU A 91 18.94 -16.47 13.69
N ARG A 92 19.22 -17.75 13.45
CA ARG A 92 20.52 -18.37 13.74
C ARG A 92 21.13 -18.94 12.47
N VAL A 93 22.42 -18.71 12.28
CA VAL A 93 23.15 -19.08 11.06
C VAL A 93 24.35 -19.93 11.43
N LYS A 94 24.46 -21.11 10.85
CA LYS A 94 25.58 -22.02 11.01
C LYS A 94 26.67 -21.66 9.99
N LEU A 95 27.84 -21.27 10.49
CA LEU A 95 28.96 -20.82 9.69
C LEU A 95 30.19 -21.66 9.99
N ARG A 96 30.97 -21.93 8.94
CA ARG A 96 32.19 -22.73 9.00
C ARG A 96 33.39 -21.86 8.64
N LEU A 97 34.41 -21.84 9.47
CA LEU A 97 35.69 -21.17 9.20
C LEU A 97 36.73 -22.21 8.79
N MET A 98 37.31 -22.03 7.61
CA MET A 98 38.36 -22.88 7.04
C MET A 98 39.66 -22.09 6.90
N HIS A 99 40.78 -22.80 7.04
CA HIS A 99 42.12 -22.26 6.80
C HIS A 99 42.77 -23.01 5.63
N LYS A 100 43.13 -22.26 4.58
CA LYS A 100 43.93 -22.75 3.46
C LYS A 100 45.41 -22.68 3.83
N LYS A 101 46.08 -23.84 3.83
CA LYS A 101 47.56 -23.92 3.89
C LYS A 101 48.15 -23.92 2.48
N GLU A 102 49.46 -23.69 2.36
CA GLU A 102 50.20 -23.60 1.09
C GLU A 102 50.10 -24.85 0.18
N ASP A 103 49.69 -26.02 0.72
CA ASP A 103 49.50 -27.29 -0.01
C ASP A 103 48.08 -27.49 -0.61
N ASP A 104 47.26 -26.45 -0.71
CA ASP A 104 45.85 -26.49 -1.18
C ASP A 104 44.91 -27.42 -0.36
N MET A 105 45.40 -27.99 0.74
CA MET A 105 44.62 -28.77 1.71
C MET A 105 43.82 -27.83 2.63
N GLU A 106 42.49 -27.89 2.53
CA GLU A 106 41.55 -27.12 3.36
C GLU A 106 41.41 -27.79 4.74
N LYS A 107 41.77 -27.06 5.82
CA LYS A 107 41.54 -27.52 7.20
C LYS A 107 40.40 -26.73 7.83
N GLU A 108 39.36 -27.44 8.28
CA GLU A 108 38.28 -26.86 9.07
C GLU A 108 38.81 -26.45 10.45
N LEU A 109 38.64 -25.18 10.81
CA LEU A 109 39.04 -24.65 12.13
C LEU A 109 37.88 -24.77 13.13
N SER A 110 36.68 -24.35 12.72
CA SER A 110 35.50 -24.35 13.59
C SER A 110 34.21 -24.17 12.82
N GLU A 111 33.16 -24.89 13.22
CA GLU A 111 31.78 -24.69 12.78
C GLU A 111 30.91 -24.28 13.99
N GLN A 112 30.24 -23.14 13.90
CA GLN A 112 29.45 -22.58 15.00
C GLN A 112 28.13 -21.97 14.51
N GLU A 113 27.10 -22.06 15.35
CA GLU A 113 25.83 -21.38 15.13
C GLU A 113 25.87 -19.98 15.77
N VAL A 114 25.70 -18.95 14.95
CA VAL A 114 25.77 -17.54 15.34
C VAL A 114 24.38 -16.92 15.25
N TYR A 115 24.01 -16.12 16.26
CA TYR A 115 22.76 -15.38 16.27
C TYR A 115 22.85 -14.12 15.39
N PHE A 116 21.97 -13.98 14.41
CA PHE A 116 21.94 -12.89 13.42
C PHE A 116 20.92 -11.78 13.71
N GLY A 117 20.23 -11.87 14.86
CA GLY A 117 19.19 -10.92 15.24
C GLY A 117 17.77 -11.43 14.97
N ASP A 118 16.79 -10.61 15.32
CA ASP A 118 15.38 -10.92 15.17
C ASP A 118 14.86 -10.44 13.81
N ILE A 119 14.29 -11.35 13.02
CA ILE A 119 13.64 -11.04 11.74
C ILE A 119 12.13 -10.88 11.96
N PRO A 120 11.53 -9.72 11.63
CA PRO A 120 10.08 -9.54 11.71
C PRO A 120 9.34 -10.55 10.85
N VAL A 121 8.28 -11.14 11.41
CA VAL A 121 7.51 -12.21 10.76
C VAL A 121 6.09 -11.76 10.43
N MET A 122 5.60 -12.27 9.31
CA MET A 122 4.25 -12.02 8.83
C MET A 122 3.22 -12.83 9.64
N THR A 123 2.12 -12.17 10.01
CA THR A 123 0.96 -12.79 10.66
C THR A 123 0.11 -13.58 9.67
N ASP A 124 -0.86 -14.36 10.18
CA ASP A 124 -1.83 -15.10 9.36
C ASP A 124 -2.69 -14.19 8.46
N THR A 125 -2.80 -12.90 8.75
CA THR A 125 -3.55 -11.92 7.96
C THR A 125 -2.66 -11.14 6.98
N ALA A 126 -1.41 -11.56 6.77
CA ALA A 126 -0.42 -10.92 5.92
C ALA A 126 0.02 -9.52 6.38
N THR A 127 0.18 -9.33 7.69
CA THR A 127 0.61 -8.08 8.33
C THR A 127 1.89 -8.28 9.14
N PHE A 128 2.56 -7.20 9.52
CA PHE A 128 3.74 -7.24 10.39
C PHE A 128 3.50 -6.39 11.63
N ILE A 129 3.85 -6.88 12.82
CA ILE A 129 3.81 -6.05 14.03
C ILE A 129 5.18 -5.45 14.26
N ILE A 130 5.29 -4.13 14.10
CA ILE A 130 6.52 -3.37 14.28
C ILE A 130 6.27 -2.32 15.37
N ASN A 131 7.00 -2.43 16.48
CA ASN A 131 6.86 -1.56 17.65
C ASN A 131 5.40 -1.44 18.13
N GLY A 132 4.69 -2.58 18.22
CA GLY A 132 3.29 -2.68 18.62
C GLY A 132 2.24 -2.26 17.60
N ALA A 133 2.64 -1.63 16.49
CA ALA A 133 1.70 -1.24 15.43
C ALA A 133 1.68 -2.27 14.31
N GLU A 134 0.49 -2.58 13.80
CA GLU A 134 0.35 -3.40 12.60
C GLU A 134 0.70 -2.58 11.35
N ARG A 135 1.59 -3.14 10.53
CA ARG A 135 2.08 -2.56 9.28
C ARG A 135 1.87 -3.52 8.11
N VAL A 136 1.70 -2.93 6.93
CA VAL A 136 1.62 -3.64 5.66
C VAL A 136 2.77 -3.16 4.78
N VAL A 137 3.45 -4.10 4.14
CA VAL A 137 4.45 -3.78 3.12
C VAL A 137 3.76 -3.82 1.76
N VAL A 138 3.60 -2.65 1.15
CA VAL A 138 2.93 -2.48 -0.13
C VAL A 138 3.84 -2.97 -1.26
N SER A 139 3.26 -3.72 -2.19
CA SER A 139 3.98 -4.24 -3.36
C SER A 139 4.35 -3.11 -4.32
N GLN A 140 5.55 -3.16 -4.86
CA GLN A 140 6.06 -2.09 -5.72
C GLN A 140 5.96 -2.49 -7.20
N ILE A 141 5.38 -1.66 -8.05
CA ILE A 141 5.46 -1.82 -9.50
C ILE A 141 6.63 -0.99 -10.03
N HIS A 142 7.55 -1.61 -10.75
CA HIS A 142 8.74 -0.95 -11.29
C HIS A 142 9.07 -1.45 -12.69
N ARG A 143 9.96 -0.74 -13.40
CA ARG A 143 10.44 -1.17 -14.72
C ARG A 143 11.20 -2.48 -14.61
N SER A 144 10.81 -3.47 -15.42
CA SER A 144 11.46 -4.78 -15.44
C SER A 144 12.91 -4.64 -15.88
N PRO A 145 13.84 -5.42 -15.30
CA PRO A 145 15.19 -5.54 -15.86
C PRO A 145 15.13 -6.09 -17.29
N GLY A 146 16.08 -5.69 -18.14
CA GLY A 146 16.11 -6.10 -19.54
C GLY A 146 16.63 -4.98 -20.45
N VAL A 147 16.27 -5.04 -21.72
CA VAL A 147 16.62 -4.03 -22.73
C VAL A 147 15.34 -3.38 -23.23
N ILE A 148 15.36 -2.04 -23.28
CA ILE A 148 14.23 -1.21 -23.72
C ILE A 148 14.71 -0.26 -24.82
N PHE A 149 13.92 -0.11 -25.88
CA PHE A 149 14.16 0.83 -26.98
C PHE A 149 13.08 1.90 -26.98
N GLU A 150 13.49 3.16 -26.95
CA GLU A 150 12.61 4.33 -26.82
C GLU A 150 13.07 5.42 -27.81
N GLU A 151 12.20 6.37 -28.10
CA GLU A 151 12.49 7.57 -28.89
C GLU A 151 12.86 8.75 -27.98
N ASP A 152 13.77 9.62 -28.42
CA ASP A 152 14.14 10.85 -27.70
C ASP A 152 13.05 11.92 -27.87
N GLU A 153 12.17 12.02 -26.87
CA GLU A 153 11.06 12.99 -26.85
C GLU A 153 11.52 14.45 -26.85
N GLU A 154 12.70 14.76 -26.26
CA GLU A 154 13.24 16.12 -26.19
C GLU A 154 13.87 16.53 -27.53
N LYS A 155 14.54 15.59 -28.21
CA LYS A 155 15.21 15.80 -29.50
C LYS A 155 14.68 14.82 -30.53
N ARG A 156 13.47 15.08 -31.03
CA ARG A 156 12.77 14.15 -31.92
C ARG A 156 13.49 13.83 -33.22
N VAL A 157 14.32 14.74 -33.74
CA VAL A 157 14.85 14.60 -35.11
C VAL A 157 16.31 15.01 -35.22
N THR A 158 17.08 14.24 -35.98
CA THR A 158 18.42 14.60 -36.47
C THR A 158 18.37 15.78 -37.43
N VAL A 159 19.53 16.37 -37.72
CA VAL A 159 19.66 17.39 -38.79
C VAL A 159 19.21 16.83 -40.15
N LEU A 160 19.26 15.50 -40.32
CA LEU A 160 18.88 14.76 -41.53
C LEU A 160 17.40 14.35 -41.59
N GLY A 161 16.57 14.76 -40.63
CA GLY A 161 15.14 14.42 -40.65
C GLY A 161 14.81 13.03 -40.08
N LYS A 162 15.80 12.25 -39.62
CA LYS A 162 15.58 10.93 -38.99
C LYS A 162 15.28 11.03 -37.49
N PRO A 163 14.37 10.20 -36.96
CA PRO A 163 14.10 10.13 -35.52
C PRO A 163 15.31 9.63 -34.73
N LEU A 164 15.46 10.13 -33.51
CA LEU A 164 16.53 9.72 -32.59
C LEU A 164 16.02 8.65 -31.63
N TYR A 165 16.66 7.49 -31.67
CA TYR A 165 16.36 6.37 -30.78
C TYR A 165 17.48 6.15 -29.78
N PHE A 166 17.14 5.57 -28.64
CA PHE A 166 18.12 5.07 -27.68
C PHE A 166 17.71 3.69 -27.15
N ALA A 167 18.72 2.90 -26.81
CA ALA A 167 18.56 1.59 -26.20
C ALA A 167 19.11 1.62 -24.77
N ARG A 168 18.32 1.23 -23.78
CA ARG A 168 18.74 1.14 -22.38
C ARG A 168 18.77 -0.30 -21.91
N MET A 169 19.93 -0.75 -21.46
CA MET A 169 20.10 -2.01 -20.74
C MET A 169 19.97 -1.74 -19.25
N ILE A 170 18.84 -2.14 -18.67
CA ILE A 170 18.47 -1.89 -17.28
C ILE A 170 18.76 -3.15 -16.47
N PRO A 171 19.80 -3.17 -15.62
CA PRO A 171 20.00 -4.25 -14.69
C PRO A 171 18.99 -4.18 -13.54
N TYR A 172 18.78 -5.30 -12.87
CA TYR A 172 18.13 -5.28 -11.57
C TYR A 172 18.98 -4.57 -10.52
N ARG A 173 20.29 -4.84 -10.56
CA ARG A 173 21.32 -4.18 -9.75
C ARG A 173 22.59 -4.03 -10.57
N GLY A 174 23.12 -2.82 -10.66
CA GLY A 174 24.36 -2.54 -11.39
C GLY A 174 24.29 -1.22 -12.14
N ALA A 175 25.34 -0.94 -12.91
CA ALA A 175 25.42 0.24 -13.76
C ALA A 175 24.48 0.11 -14.97
N TRP A 176 23.76 1.17 -15.32
CA TRP A 176 22.95 1.18 -16.54
C TRP A 176 23.86 1.36 -17.75
N VAL A 177 23.55 0.69 -18.87
CA VAL A 177 24.26 0.88 -20.14
C VAL A 177 23.26 1.44 -21.15
N GLU A 178 23.48 2.68 -21.60
CA GLU A 178 22.55 3.42 -22.45
C GLU A 178 23.26 3.76 -23.77
N PHE A 179 22.70 3.34 -24.90
CA PHE A 179 23.16 3.69 -26.24
C PHE A 179 22.26 4.76 -26.82
N GLU A 180 22.81 5.87 -27.29
CA GLU A 180 22.04 7.00 -27.83
C GLU A 180 22.69 7.55 -29.11
N PHE A 181 21.86 7.93 -30.07
CA PHE A 181 22.31 8.70 -31.23
C PHE A 181 22.37 10.20 -30.91
N ASP A 182 23.36 10.89 -31.47
CA ASP A 182 23.41 12.36 -31.49
C ASP A 182 22.74 12.91 -32.75
N GLN A 183 22.48 14.22 -32.79
CA GLN A 183 21.84 14.90 -33.94
C GLN A 183 22.56 14.70 -35.29
N ASN A 184 23.86 14.35 -35.23
CA ASN A 184 24.71 14.05 -36.39
C ASN A 184 24.72 12.55 -36.79
N GLY A 185 23.90 11.70 -36.15
CA GLY A 185 23.89 10.26 -36.39
C GLY A 185 25.07 9.49 -35.78
N ILE A 186 25.80 10.11 -34.84
CA ILE A 186 26.92 9.47 -34.13
C ILE A 186 26.41 8.70 -32.94
N LEU A 187 26.89 7.47 -32.76
CA LEU A 187 26.45 6.58 -31.70
C LEU A 187 27.34 6.69 -30.44
N TYR A 188 26.72 7.04 -29.33
CA TYR A 188 27.36 7.14 -28.02
C TYR A 188 26.84 6.07 -27.07
N VAL A 189 27.65 5.73 -26.07
CA VAL A 189 27.28 4.96 -24.90
C VAL A 189 27.47 5.79 -23.63
N ARG A 190 26.56 5.65 -22.68
CA ARG A 190 26.70 6.13 -21.30
C ARG A 190 26.61 4.96 -20.35
N ILE A 191 27.56 4.90 -19.42
CA ILE A 191 27.55 3.92 -18.34
C ILE A 191 27.20 4.66 -17.05
N ASP A 192 26.13 4.24 -16.38
CA ASP A 192 25.65 4.82 -15.11
C ASP A 192 25.32 6.32 -15.22
N ARG A 193 24.79 6.76 -16.37
CA ARG A 193 24.44 8.16 -16.70
C ARG A 193 25.60 9.15 -16.54
N LYS A 194 26.83 8.67 -16.70
CA LYS A 194 28.04 9.51 -16.76
C LYS A 194 28.23 10.11 -18.15
N ARG A 195 29.41 10.71 -18.39
CA ARG A 195 29.75 11.35 -19.68
C ARG A 195 29.66 10.36 -20.84
N LYS A 196 29.26 10.87 -22.01
CA LYS A 196 29.17 10.11 -23.27
C LYS A 196 30.55 9.57 -23.68
N ILE A 197 30.59 8.33 -24.12
CA ILE A 197 31.75 7.65 -24.71
C ILE A 197 31.32 7.15 -26.09
N PHE A 198 32.22 7.05 -27.06
CA PHE A 198 31.86 6.45 -28.36
C PHE A 198 31.49 4.98 -28.20
N ALA A 199 30.42 4.54 -28.87
CA ALA A 199 29.99 3.14 -28.80
C ALA A 199 31.04 2.18 -29.39
N THR A 200 31.80 2.62 -30.39
CA THR A 200 32.95 1.91 -30.97
C THR A 200 34.07 1.71 -29.96
N ALA A 201 34.43 2.73 -29.17
CA ALA A 201 35.39 2.59 -28.08
C ALA A 201 34.91 1.57 -27.03
N PHE A 202 33.60 1.51 -26.76
CA PHE A 202 33.05 0.49 -25.87
C PHE A 202 33.14 -0.91 -26.46
N LEU A 203 32.81 -1.12 -27.74
CA LEU A 203 33.00 -2.40 -28.44
C LEU A 203 34.47 -2.85 -28.43
N ARG A 204 35.43 -1.93 -28.65
CA ARG A 204 36.86 -2.22 -28.52
C ARG A 204 37.23 -2.74 -27.15
N SER A 205 36.67 -2.15 -26.09
CA SER A 205 36.93 -2.62 -24.72
C SER A 205 36.46 -4.06 -24.48
N LEU A 206 35.46 -4.55 -25.23
CA LEU A 206 34.92 -5.91 -25.13
C LEU A 206 35.76 -6.96 -25.87
N GLY A 207 36.74 -6.54 -26.69
CA GLY A 207 37.62 -7.43 -27.43
C GLY A 207 37.40 -7.44 -28.95
N PHE A 208 36.57 -6.56 -29.49
CA PHE A 208 36.46 -6.31 -30.93
C PHE A 208 37.44 -5.20 -31.31
N GLY A 209 38.70 -5.57 -31.52
CA GLY A 209 39.85 -4.67 -31.49
C GLY A 209 40.00 -3.81 -32.74
N THR A 210 39.70 -4.36 -33.92
CA THR A 210 39.94 -3.70 -35.21
C THR A 210 38.67 -3.06 -35.78
N ASP A 211 38.85 -2.06 -36.65
CA ASP A 211 37.73 -1.37 -37.32
C ASP A 211 36.98 -2.36 -38.23
N GLU A 212 37.71 -3.29 -38.85
CA GLU A 212 37.15 -4.38 -39.66
C GLU A 212 36.26 -5.31 -38.85
N GLU A 213 36.71 -5.76 -37.67
CA GLU A 213 35.90 -6.60 -36.77
C GLU A 213 34.60 -5.91 -36.36
N ILE A 214 34.68 -4.63 -35.97
CA ILE A 214 33.51 -3.84 -35.58
C ILE A 214 32.56 -3.67 -36.76
N LEU A 215 33.07 -3.40 -37.96
CA LEU A 215 32.22 -3.25 -39.14
C LEU A 215 31.59 -4.59 -39.54
N ASN A 216 32.33 -5.69 -39.50
CA ASN A 216 31.83 -7.03 -39.86
C ASN A 216 30.68 -7.48 -38.95
N LEU A 217 30.67 -7.09 -37.66
CA LEU A 217 29.56 -7.39 -36.74
C LEU A 217 28.20 -6.84 -37.18
N PHE A 218 28.17 -5.74 -37.94
CA PHE A 218 26.93 -5.04 -38.26
C PHE A 218 26.66 -4.88 -39.76
N LYS A 219 27.63 -5.21 -40.62
CA LYS A 219 27.50 -5.20 -42.08
C LYS A 219 26.41 -6.18 -42.54
N GLU A 220 25.48 -5.68 -43.35
CA GLU A 220 24.74 -6.47 -44.33
C GLU A 220 25.43 -6.27 -45.68
N ILE A 221 26.20 -7.26 -46.10
CA ILE A 221 27.01 -7.18 -47.31
C ILE A 221 26.10 -7.48 -48.50
N LYS A 222 26.07 -6.55 -49.46
CA LYS A 222 25.42 -6.74 -50.75
C LYS A 222 26.49 -6.73 -51.84
N GLU A 223 26.48 -7.73 -52.73
CA GLU A 223 27.28 -7.66 -53.95
C GLU A 223 26.56 -6.75 -54.95
N VAL A 224 27.22 -5.68 -55.37
CA VAL A 224 26.69 -4.78 -56.41
C VAL A 224 27.63 -4.81 -57.61
N SER A 225 27.03 -4.95 -58.80
CA SER A 225 27.79 -4.90 -60.05
C SER A 225 28.17 -3.46 -60.36
N LEU A 226 29.46 -3.24 -60.65
CA LEU A 226 29.96 -1.93 -61.08
C LEU A 226 29.41 -1.50 -62.44
N ASN A 227 28.66 -2.35 -63.16
CA ASN A 227 28.01 -2.05 -64.44
C ASN A 227 26.60 -1.46 -64.29
N ALA A 228 26.05 -1.39 -63.07
CA ALA A 228 24.75 -0.77 -62.81
C ALA A 228 24.78 0.76 -63.00
N ALA A 229 23.59 1.38 -63.10
CA ALA A 229 23.46 2.83 -63.27
C ALA A 229 24.12 3.59 -62.11
N LEU A 230 24.86 4.67 -62.41
CA LEU A 230 25.60 5.49 -61.42
C LEU A 230 24.72 5.99 -60.26
N ILE A 231 23.44 6.25 -60.53
CA ILE A 231 22.44 6.68 -59.54
C ILE A 231 22.19 5.59 -58.48
N SER A 232 22.27 4.31 -58.85
CA SER A 232 22.05 3.17 -57.94
C SER A 232 23.26 2.84 -57.05
N LEU A 233 24.45 3.30 -57.45
CA LEU A 233 25.73 3.07 -56.76
C LEU A 233 26.11 4.23 -55.82
N ALA A 234 25.47 5.39 -55.96
CA ALA A 234 25.74 6.58 -55.17
C ALA A 234 25.22 6.43 -53.73
N GLY A 235 26.09 6.61 -52.74
CA GLY A 235 25.75 6.49 -51.32
C GLY A 235 25.98 5.09 -50.72
N GLU A 236 26.52 4.14 -51.48
CA GLU A 236 26.98 2.84 -50.96
C GLU A 236 28.47 2.91 -50.54
N TYR A 237 28.82 2.24 -49.45
CA TYR A 237 30.18 2.21 -48.91
C TYR A 237 30.85 0.87 -49.18
N ILE A 238 32.14 0.89 -49.52
CA ILE A 238 32.93 -0.31 -49.80
C ILE A 238 33.08 -1.15 -48.53
N ALA A 239 32.72 -2.44 -48.60
CA ALA A 239 32.71 -3.32 -47.44
C ALA A 239 34.07 -3.92 -47.08
N GLU A 240 35.01 -4.02 -48.01
CA GLU A 240 36.32 -4.66 -47.81
C GLU A 240 37.43 -3.86 -48.50
N ASP A 241 38.66 -3.98 -48.02
CA ASP A 241 39.80 -3.34 -48.66
C ASP A 241 40.00 -3.93 -50.05
N ILE A 242 39.89 -3.08 -51.07
CA ILE A 242 40.09 -3.51 -52.46
C ILE A 242 41.56 -3.34 -52.79
N SER A 243 42.34 -4.42 -52.69
CA SER A 243 43.74 -4.45 -53.11
C SER A 243 43.88 -4.82 -54.58
N ASP A 244 44.87 -4.23 -55.25
CA ASP A 244 45.30 -4.66 -56.58
C ASP A 244 46.11 -5.96 -56.47
N GLU A 245 45.69 -7.04 -57.16
CA GLU A 245 46.38 -8.34 -57.14
C GLU A 245 47.82 -8.27 -57.70
N ASN A 246 48.13 -7.26 -58.53
CA ASN A 246 49.44 -7.13 -59.17
C ASN A 246 50.44 -6.26 -58.39
N THR A 247 49.98 -5.29 -57.60
CA THR A 247 50.86 -4.34 -56.86
C THR A 247 50.77 -4.46 -55.35
N GLY A 248 49.75 -5.14 -54.81
CA GLY A 248 49.50 -5.22 -53.37
C GLY A 248 49.07 -3.89 -52.74
N GLU A 249 48.88 -2.82 -53.54
CA GLU A 249 48.40 -1.54 -53.06
C GLU A 249 46.88 -1.55 -52.87
N ILE A 250 46.42 -1.04 -51.73
CA ILE A 250 45.00 -0.85 -51.42
C ILE A 250 44.46 0.32 -52.26
N ILE A 251 43.59 0.01 -53.22
CA ILE A 251 42.96 0.97 -54.14
C ILE A 251 41.90 1.78 -53.41
N ALA A 252 41.14 1.11 -52.54
CA ALA A 252 40.09 1.71 -51.75
C ALA A 252 40.02 1.02 -50.39
N ASP A 253 40.17 1.81 -49.33
CA ASP A 253 39.99 1.36 -47.95
C ASP A 253 38.51 1.10 -47.67
N THR A 254 38.27 0.14 -46.77
CA THR A 254 36.97 -0.20 -46.21
C THR A 254 36.28 1.07 -45.70
N GLY A 255 35.02 1.29 -46.12
CA GLY A 255 34.22 2.41 -45.65
C GLY A 255 34.36 3.71 -46.46
N LYS A 256 35.10 3.70 -47.58
CA LYS A 256 35.02 4.78 -48.57
C LYS A 256 33.71 4.72 -49.36
N GLU A 257 33.12 5.87 -49.59
CA GLU A 257 31.91 6.04 -50.40
C GLU A 257 32.23 5.83 -51.88
N LEU A 258 31.36 5.11 -52.60
CA LEU A 258 31.43 4.93 -54.05
C LEU A 258 31.08 6.23 -54.79
N LYS A 259 32.04 7.16 -54.83
CA LYS A 259 31.98 8.35 -55.69
C LYS A 259 32.33 8.00 -57.13
N GLU A 260 31.88 8.81 -58.08
CA GLU A 260 32.10 8.57 -59.52
C GLU A 260 33.57 8.33 -59.89
N ASP A 261 34.50 9.05 -59.25
CA ASP A 261 35.93 8.91 -59.48
C ASP A 261 36.49 7.56 -59.03
N LEU A 262 35.96 7.02 -57.93
CA LEU A 262 36.38 5.72 -57.39
C LEU A 262 35.82 4.59 -58.26
N ILE A 263 34.59 4.72 -58.73
CA ILE A 263 33.95 3.77 -59.67
C ILE A 263 34.75 3.70 -60.98
N LYS A 264 35.19 4.86 -61.52
CA LYS A 264 36.05 4.91 -62.72
C LYS A 264 37.40 4.23 -62.49
N LYS A 265 38.05 4.45 -61.34
CA LYS A 265 39.31 3.78 -60.98
C LYS A 265 39.17 2.26 -60.84
N LEU A 266 38.09 1.79 -60.21
CA LEU A 266 37.81 0.37 -60.03
C LEU A 266 37.51 -0.33 -61.37
N ARG A 267 36.73 0.32 -62.26
CA ARG A 267 36.48 -0.18 -63.63
C ARG A 267 37.76 -0.24 -64.47
N ALA A 268 38.64 0.77 -64.37
CA ALA A 268 39.90 0.82 -65.10
C ALA A 268 40.88 -0.30 -64.71
N LYS A 269 40.78 -0.80 -63.47
CA LYS A 269 41.58 -1.93 -62.94
C LYS A 269 40.90 -3.31 -63.10
N GLY A 270 39.74 -3.39 -63.75
CA GLY A 270 39.10 -4.65 -64.13
C GLY A 270 38.11 -5.25 -63.13
N PHE A 271 37.74 -4.54 -62.05
CA PHE A 271 36.73 -5.04 -61.10
C PHE A 271 35.31 -4.98 -61.71
N THR A 272 34.56 -6.08 -61.63
CA THR A 272 33.18 -6.20 -62.19
C THR A 272 32.08 -6.20 -61.12
N LYS A 273 32.43 -6.61 -59.89
CA LYS A 273 31.56 -6.62 -58.71
C LYS A 273 32.33 -6.08 -57.52
N VAL A 274 31.63 -5.38 -56.63
CA VAL A 274 32.17 -4.91 -55.36
C VAL A 274 31.17 -5.23 -54.25
N THR A 275 31.68 -5.67 -53.11
CA THR A 275 30.92 -5.84 -51.88
C THR A 275 30.73 -4.48 -51.23
N VAL A 276 29.46 -4.12 -51.02
CA VAL A 276 29.08 -2.81 -50.47
C VAL A 276 28.11 -2.98 -49.32
N PHE A 277 28.10 -2.01 -48.42
CA PHE A 277 27.15 -1.92 -47.33
C PHE A 277 26.52 -0.52 -47.28
N LYS A 278 25.28 -0.48 -46.82
CA LYS A 278 24.43 0.72 -46.84
C LYS A 278 24.49 1.52 -45.54
N ASP A 279 24.97 0.92 -44.46
CA ASP A 279 24.80 1.47 -43.11
C ASP A 279 25.89 2.48 -42.71
N ALA A 280 25.59 3.78 -42.82
CA ALA A 280 26.57 4.86 -42.56
C ALA A 280 26.83 5.13 -41.07
N SER A 281 25.98 4.64 -40.15
CA SER A 281 25.89 5.12 -38.77
C SER A 281 27.11 4.76 -37.91
N ILE A 282 27.53 3.49 -37.96
CA ILE A 282 28.76 3.04 -37.27
C ILE A 282 29.99 3.66 -37.93
N LEU A 283 29.97 3.83 -39.25
CA LEU A 283 31.07 4.43 -40.00
C LEU A 283 31.32 5.90 -39.63
N LEU A 284 30.25 6.68 -39.46
CA LEU A 284 30.33 8.06 -38.95
C LEU A 284 30.90 8.10 -37.54
N THR A 285 30.57 7.11 -36.71
CA THR A 285 31.10 6.98 -35.35
C THR A 285 32.61 6.65 -35.38
N LEU A 286 33.03 5.67 -36.18
CA LEU A 286 34.44 5.31 -36.35
C LEU A 286 35.29 6.47 -36.90
N LYS A 287 34.76 7.28 -37.82
CA LYS A 287 35.47 8.47 -38.35
C LYS A 287 35.76 9.52 -37.28
N LYS A 288 34.90 9.63 -36.27
CA LYS A 288 35.05 10.62 -35.18
C LYS A 288 35.75 10.05 -33.95
N ASP A 289 35.75 8.73 -33.78
CA ASP A 289 36.41 8.05 -32.67
C ASP A 289 37.94 8.13 -32.84
N THR A 290 38.60 8.78 -31.89
CA THR A 290 40.06 8.92 -31.87
C THR A 290 40.76 7.68 -31.31
N ILE A 291 40.01 6.76 -30.68
CA ILE A 291 40.56 5.59 -29.98
C ILE A 291 40.65 4.39 -30.94
N LYS A 292 41.87 3.86 -31.12
CA LYS A 292 42.14 2.76 -32.06
C LYS A 292 42.53 1.44 -31.39
N SER A 293 42.98 1.46 -30.14
CA SER A 293 43.39 0.25 -29.40
C SER A 293 42.40 -0.12 -28.29
N GLN A 294 42.21 -1.42 -28.05
CA GLN A 294 41.48 -1.94 -26.88
C GLN A 294 42.04 -1.40 -25.55
N LYS A 295 43.37 -1.27 -25.43
CA LYS A 295 44.02 -0.79 -24.20
C LYS A 295 43.65 0.67 -23.90
N GLU A 296 43.67 1.51 -24.94
CA GLU A 296 43.29 2.92 -24.84
C GLU A 296 41.81 3.08 -24.52
N ALA A 297 40.95 2.24 -25.11
CA ALA A 297 39.52 2.23 -24.84
C ALA A 297 39.20 1.94 -23.36
N VAL A 298 39.82 0.89 -22.79
CA VAL A 298 39.65 0.54 -21.36
C VAL A 298 40.12 1.68 -20.45
N ASN A 299 41.26 2.29 -20.76
CA ASN A 299 41.79 3.42 -19.99
C ASN A 299 40.89 4.65 -20.06
N HIS A 300 40.37 4.96 -21.25
CA HIS A 300 39.43 6.07 -21.46
C HIS A 300 38.14 5.85 -20.67
N ILE A 301 37.54 4.66 -20.74
CA ILE A 301 36.34 4.30 -19.98
C ILE A 301 36.61 4.42 -18.47
N TYR A 302 37.74 3.90 -17.98
CA TYR A 302 38.11 4.00 -16.57
C TYR A 302 38.26 5.45 -16.12
N LYS A 303 38.91 6.30 -16.92
CA LYS A 303 39.08 7.75 -16.66
C LYS A 303 37.75 8.47 -16.57
N VAL A 304 36.81 8.16 -17.48
CA VAL A 304 35.45 8.72 -17.46
C VAL A 304 34.66 8.25 -16.22
N LEU A 305 34.79 6.98 -15.83
CA LEU A 305 34.04 6.41 -14.72
C LEU A 305 34.56 6.85 -13.34
N LYS A 306 35.88 6.99 -13.17
CA LYS A 306 36.53 7.29 -11.88
C LYS A 306 37.01 8.73 -11.72
N THR A 307 36.97 9.54 -12.78
CA THR A 307 37.47 10.92 -12.79
C THR A 307 38.90 11.04 -12.24
N GLN A 308 39.71 9.99 -12.38
CA GLN A 308 41.12 9.96 -11.96
C GLN A 308 42.00 10.20 -13.18
N GLU A 309 43.06 11.01 -13.02
CA GLU A 309 43.99 11.28 -14.12
C GLU A 309 44.98 10.13 -14.37
N PHE A 310 45.37 9.40 -13.32
CA PHE A 310 46.30 8.28 -13.41
C PHE A 310 45.57 6.92 -13.45
N VAL A 311 45.96 6.05 -14.39
CA VAL A 311 45.31 4.76 -14.63
C VAL A 311 46.37 3.65 -14.67
N MET A 312 46.27 2.69 -13.75
CA MET A 312 47.02 1.43 -13.84
C MET A 312 46.25 0.42 -14.68
N GLN A 313 46.91 -0.18 -15.66
CA GLN A 313 46.26 -0.94 -16.73
C GLN A 313 45.54 -2.20 -16.24
N GLU A 314 46.18 -3.03 -15.42
CA GLU A 314 45.56 -4.24 -14.85
C GLU A 314 44.31 -3.92 -14.03
N ARG A 315 44.38 -2.83 -13.25
CA ARG A 315 43.27 -2.36 -12.42
C ARG A 315 42.11 -1.85 -13.27
N ALA A 316 42.38 -1.19 -14.39
CA ALA A 316 41.36 -0.66 -15.29
C ALA A 316 40.61 -1.78 -16.03
N GLN A 317 41.34 -2.77 -16.53
CA GLN A 317 40.76 -3.94 -17.20
C GLN A 317 39.94 -4.79 -16.23
N GLY A 318 40.51 -5.13 -15.06
CA GLY A 318 39.79 -5.84 -14.01
C GLY A 318 38.54 -5.09 -13.54
N PHE A 319 38.59 -3.75 -13.46
CA PHE A 319 37.46 -2.94 -13.03
C PHE A 319 36.25 -3.04 -13.97
N LEU A 320 36.46 -2.91 -15.30
CA LEU A 320 35.36 -2.98 -16.26
C LEU A 320 34.73 -4.38 -16.31
N GLU A 321 35.58 -5.41 -16.29
CA GLU A 321 35.12 -6.81 -16.26
C GLU A 321 34.34 -7.13 -14.98
N GLU A 322 34.79 -6.65 -13.82
CA GLU A 322 34.05 -6.78 -12.56
C GLU A 322 32.74 -5.99 -12.55
N LEU A 323 32.70 -4.83 -13.19
CA LEU A 323 31.55 -3.93 -13.16
C LEU A 323 30.34 -4.49 -13.91
N LEU A 324 30.55 -5.17 -15.05
CA LEU A 324 29.47 -5.59 -15.96
C LEU A 324 29.37 -7.12 -16.18
N PHE A 325 30.50 -7.83 -16.27
CA PHE A 325 30.55 -9.17 -16.88
C PHE A 325 30.83 -10.32 -15.91
N LYS A 326 31.75 -10.14 -14.96
CA LYS A 326 32.25 -11.22 -14.08
C LYS A 326 31.49 -11.34 -12.76
N SER A 327 31.13 -10.22 -12.12
CA SER A 327 30.62 -10.26 -10.74
C SER A 327 29.11 -10.09 -10.64
N VAL A 328 28.41 -11.17 -10.25
CA VAL A 328 26.96 -11.13 -9.89
C VAL A 328 26.71 -10.18 -8.72
N ARG A 329 27.73 -9.92 -7.88
CA ARG A 329 27.64 -8.99 -6.76
C ARG A 329 27.49 -7.54 -7.22
N ARG A 330 28.08 -7.17 -8.36
CA ARG A 330 28.04 -5.81 -8.90
C ARG A 330 26.99 -5.64 -10.00
N TYR A 331 26.78 -6.65 -10.84
CA TYR A 331 25.82 -6.63 -11.93
C TYR A 331 24.92 -7.86 -11.92
N ASP A 332 23.61 -7.64 -11.87
CA ASP A 332 22.61 -8.71 -11.85
C ASP A 332 21.40 -8.30 -12.70
N LEU A 333 21.09 -9.11 -13.72
CA LEU A 333 19.88 -9.01 -14.53
C LEU A 333 18.71 -9.79 -13.93
N THR A 334 18.97 -10.64 -12.93
CA THR A 334 18.08 -11.70 -12.43
C THR A 334 17.63 -12.66 -13.54
N LYS A 335 16.82 -13.66 -13.18
CA LYS A 335 16.20 -14.58 -14.16
C LYS A 335 15.27 -13.82 -15.12
N VAL A 336 14.58 -12.80 -14.63
CA VAL A 336 13.60 -12.04 -15.42
C VAL A 336 14.28 -11.24 -16.53
N GLY A 337 15.32 -10.48 -16.20
CA GLY A 337 16.02 -9.67 -17.20
C GLY A 337 16.66 -10.53 -18.28
N ARG A 338 17.24 -11.66 -17.89
CA ARG A 338 17.79 -12.64 -18.85
C ARG A 338 16.69 -13.24 -19.73
N TYR A 339 15.57 -13.68 -19.16
CA TYR A 339 14.42 -14.19 -19.90
C TYR A 339 13.90 -13.17 -20.93
N LYS A 340 13.80 -11.88 -20.56
CA LYS A 340 13.34 -10.82 -21.47
C LYS A 340 14.31 -10.57 -22.62
N ILE A 341 15.61 -10.50 -22.34
CA ILE A 341 16.65 -10.34 -23.36
C ILE A 341 16.62 -11.52 -24.33
N LEU A 342 16.57 -12.74 -23.81
CA LEU A 342 16.49 -13.94 -24.63
C LEU A 342 15.24 -13.93 -25.50
N LYS A 343 14.05 -13.71 -24.92
CA LYS A 343 12.78 -13.65 -25.65
C LYS A 343 12.83 -12.64 -26.80
N LYS A 344 13.41 -11.45 -26.58
CA LYS A 344 13.46 -10.38 -27.57
C LYS A 344 14.48 -10.63 -28.69
N PHE A 345 15.64 -11.21 -28.37
CA PHE A 345 16.75 -11.35 -29.32
C PHE A 345 16.95 -12.77 -29.86
N VAL A 346 16.04 -13.73 -29.66
CA VAL A 346 16.22 -15.12 -30.14
C VAL A 346 16.72 -15.21 -31.59
N PRO A 347 16.09 -14.53 -32.59
CA PRO A 347 16.56 -14.66 -33.99
C PRO A 347 17.92 -14.00 -34.21
N ILE A 348 18.18 -12.87 -33.53
CA ILE A 348 19.44 -12.14 -33.63
C ILE A 348 20.59 -12.97 -33.03
N PHE A 349 20.37 -13.61 -31.87
CA PHE A 349 21.37 -14.50 -31.28
C PHE A 349 21.69 -15.68 -32.20
N LYS A 350 20.68 -16.28 -32.85
CA LYS A 350 20.89 -17.36 -33.83
C LYS A 350 21.67 -16.89 -35.06
N TYR A 351 21.43 -15.68 -35.55
CA TYR A 351 22.20 -15.08 -36.64
C TYR A 351 23.69 -14.95 -36.27
N TYR A 352 23.98 -14.44 -35.07
CA TYR A 352 25.35 -14.29 -34.58
C TYR A 352 26.03 -15.63 -34.24
N GLU A 353 25.27 -16.63 -33.79
CA GLU A 353 25.77 -17.99 -33.56
C GLU A 353 26.24 -18.63 -34.88
N LYS A 354 25.44 -18.50 -35.95
CA LYS A 354 25.75 -19.07 -37.27
C LYS A 354 26.90 -18.35 -37.99
N ASN A 355 26.94 -17.03 -37.95
CA ASN A 355 27.86 -16.23 -38.77
C ASN A 355 29.15 -15.80 -38.04
N PHE A 356 29.13 -15.70 -36.71
CA PHE A 356 30.23 -15.13 -35.92
C PHE A 356 30.65 -16.02 -34.73
N ASN A 357 30.12 -17.25 -34.64
CA ASN A 357 30.44 -18.23 -33.58
C ASN A 357 30.22 -17.69 -32.15
N LEU A 358 29.27 -16.75 -31.99
CA LEU A 358 28.89 -16.19 -30.69
C LEU A 358 27.81 -17.06 -30.04
N SER A 359 28.11 -17.65 -28.88
CA SER A 359 27.20 -18.59 -28.21
C SER A 359 26.00 -17.88 -27.57
N ILE A 360 24.82 -18.48 -27.65
CA ILE A 360 23.62 -18.00 -26.96
C ILE A 360 23.84 -18.07 -25.43
N PRO A 361 23.75 -16.95 -24.68
CA PRO A 361 23.91 -16.98 -23.23
C PRO A 361 22.84 -17.85 -22.57
N PRO A 362 23.19 -18.74 -21.61
CA PRO A 362 22.21 -19.57 -20.93
C PRO A 362 21.30 -18.72 -20.03
N GLU A 363 20.06 -19.18 -19.80
CA GLU A 363 19.10 -18.48 -18.93
C GLU A 363 19.59 -18.32 -17.48
N THR A 364 20.53 -19.18 -17.05
CA THR A 364 21.16 -19.11 -15.73
C THR A 364 22.17 -17.97 -15.60
N LYS A 365 22.66 -17.39 -16.71
CA LYS A 365 23.65 -16.32 -16.69
C LYS A 365 23.00 -14.98 -16.31
N ARG A 366 23.30 -14.52 -15.09
CA ARG A 366 22.74 -13.29 -14.52
C ARG A 366 23.53 -12.01 -14.82
N THR A 367 24.80 -12.11 -15.21
CA THR A 367 25.60 -10.94 -15.63
C THR A 367 25.35 -10.63 -17.10
N LEU A 368 25.73 -9.42 -17.53
CA LEU A 368 25.71 -9.05 -18.94
C LEU A 368 26.76 -9.88 -19.70
N THR A 369 26.52 -10.18 -20.98
CA THR A 369 27.52 -10.78 -21.87
C THR A 369 27.83 -9.86 -23.05
N LYS A 370 28.87 -10.19 -23.82
CA LYS A 370 29.29 -9.36 -24.97
C LYS A 370 28.25 -9.46 -26.09
N GLU A 371 27.65 -10.63 -26.23
CA GLU A 371 26.61 -10.95 -27.19
C GLU A 371 25.36 -10.10 -26.95
N ASP A 372 25.00 -9.86 -25.67
CA ASP A 372 23.86 -9.00 -25.32
C ASP A 372 24.05 -7.57 -25.84
N VAL A 373 25.27 -7.04 -25.75
CA VAL A 373 25.61 -5.68 -26.20
C VAL A 373 25.52 -5.58 -27.71
N VAL A 374 26.09 -6.56 -28.42
CA VAL A 374 26.06 -6.60 -29.89
C VAL A 374 24.63 -6.75 -30.41
N ALA A 375 23.84 -7.66 -29.83
CA ALA A 375 22.44 -7.85 -30.22
C ALA A 375 21.60 -6.57 -29.98
N THR A 376 21.84 -5.87 -28.86
CA THR A 376 21.17 -4.60 -28.55
C THR A 376 21.51 -3.52 -29.58
N LEU A 377 22.78 -3.41 -29.97
CA LEU A 377 23.23 -2.45 -30.98
C LEU A 377 22.66 -2.77 -32.36
N LYS A 378 22.61 -4.05 -32.77
CA LYS A 378 22.02 -4.46 -34.05
C LYS A 378 20.54 -4.09 -34.11
N TYR A 379 19.77 -4.37 -33.06
CA TYR A 379 18.35 -3.99 -33.00
C TYR A 379 18.16 -2.46 -33.05
N LEU A 380 19.01 -1.69 -32.34
CA LEU A 380 18.97 -0.22 -32.38
C LEU A 380 19.27 0.35 -33.78
N LEU A 381 20.21 -0.26 -34.50
CA LEU A 381 20.55 0.13 -35.88
C LEU A 381 19.40 -0.19 -36.85
N MET A 382 18.77 -1.35 -36.70
CA MET A 382 17.59 -1.73 -37.50
C MET A 382 16.44 -0.73 -37.30
N LEU A 383 16.18 -0.33 -36.05
CA LEU A 383 15.23 0.75 -35.74
C LEU A 383 15.61 2.05 -36.44
N TYR A 384 16.88 2.47 -36.35
CA TYR A 384 17.36 3.70 -36.97
C TYR A 384 17.32 3.69 -38.51
N ASN A 385 17.44 2.50 -39.11
CA ASN A 385 17.32 2.30 -40.56
C ASN A 385 15.86 2.19 -41.05
N GLY A 386 14.89 2.07 -40.13
CA GLY A 386 13.47 1.93 -40.45
C GLY A 386 13.07 0.52 -40.88
N GLU A 387 13.84 -0.50 -40.50
CA GLU A 387 13.49 -1.90 -40.75
C GLU A 387 12.34 -2.33 -39.82
N THR A 388 11.32 -2.99 -40.38
CA THR A 388 10.11 -3.36 -39.62
C THR A 388 10.12 -4.79 -39.12
N GLU A 389 10.84 -5.69 -39.80
CA GLU A 389 10.86 -7.12 -39.48
C GLU A 389 12.24 -7.71 -39.77
N PHE A 390 12.66 -8.67 -38.94
CA PHE A 390 13.86 -9.45 -39.14
C PHE A 390 13.52 -10.94 -39.01
N THR A 391 13.89 -11.74 -40.01
CA THR A 391 13.57 -13.17 -40.07
C THR A 391 14.82 -14.01 -40.23
N GLU A 392 15.01 -15.01 -39.37
CA GLU A 392 16.06 -16.03 -39.51
C GLU A 392 15.50 -17.39 -39.06
N ASN A 393 15.67 -18.46 -39.87
CA ASN A 393 15.22 -19.84 -39.58
C ASN A 393 13.74 -19.99 -39.12
N ASN A 394 12.78 -19.52 -39.92
CA ASN A 394 11.33 -19.56 -39.65
C ASN A 394 10.87 -18.82 -38.38
N GLN A 395 11.70 -17.95 -37.80
CA GLN A 395 11.31 -17.06 -36.71
C GLN A 395 11.47 -15.61 -37.16
N THR A 396 10.35 -14.90 -37.20
CA THR A 396 10.28 -13.47 -37.54
C THR A 396 10.08 -12.67 -36.26
N ILE A 397 10.89 -11.63 -36.06
CA ILE A 397 10.66 -10.61 -35.04
C ILE A 397 10.22 -9.31 -35.72
N LYS A 398 9.21 -8.68 -35.15
CA LYS A 398 8.80 -7.32 -35.51
C LYS A 398 9.67 -6.33 -34.74
N ILE A 399 10.29 -5.40 -35.45
CA ILE A 399 11.15 -4.37 -34.88
C ILE A 399 10.27 -3.15 -34.60
N VAL A 400 9.94 -2.96 -33.33
CA VAL A 400 9.10 -1.85 -32.84
C VAL A 400 9.75 -1.25 -31.60
N LEU A 401 9.38 0.00 -31.30
CA LEU A 401 9.66 0.66 -30.04
C LEU A 401 8.95 -0.06 -28.88
N ASP A 402 9.58 -0.03 -27.71
CA ASP A 402 8.98 -0.57 -26.50
C ASP A 402 8.14 0.50 -25.80
N ASP A 403 6.92 0.13 -25.44
CA ASP A 403 6.11 0.91 -24.51
C ASP A 403 6.52 0.59 -23.06
N ILE A 404 6.98 1.60 -22.32
CA ILE A 404 7.44 1.47 -20.93
C ILE A 404 6.29 1.13 -19.97
N ASP A 405 5.08 1.56 -20.33
CA ASP A 405 3.90 1.52 -19.47
C ASP A 405 3.13 0.21 -19.61
N HIS A 406 3.33 -0.49 -20.73
CA HIS A 406 2.90 -1.85 -20.96
C HIS A 406 3.29 -2.78 -19.79
N LEU A 407 2.33 -3.54 -19.24
CA LEU A 407 2.56 -4.40 -18.08
C LEU A 407 3.53 -5.57 -18.31
N GLY A 408 3.85 -5.92 -19.57
CA GLY A 408 4.98 -6.82 -19.88
C GLY A 408 6.36 -6.17 -19.61
N ASN A 409 6.42 -4.84 -19.58
CA ASN A 409 7.61 -4.05 -19.29
C ASN A 409 7.68 -3.57 -17.84
N ARG A 410 6.59 -3.72 -17.08
CA ARG A 410 6.53 -3.46 -15.64
C ARG A 410 6.40 -4.75 -14.83
N ARG A 411 6.97 -4.75 -13.64
CA ARG A 411 7.02 -5.92 -12.76
C ARG A 411 6.66 -5.53 -11.35
N VAL A 412 5.96 -6.44 -10.66
CA VAL A 412 5.64 -6.33 -9.26
C VAL A 412 6.75 -6.97 -8.41
N ARG A 413 7.37 -6.15 -7.56
CA ARG A 413 8.19 -6.62 -6.43
C ARG A 413 7.28 -6.91 -5.25
N SER A 414 7.27 -8.16 -4.86
CA SER A 414 6.58 -8.64 -3.67
C SER A 414 7.44 -8.44 -2.42
N VAL A 415 6.86 -8.64 -1.25
CA VAL A 415 7.49 -8.34 0.05
C VAL A 415 8.76 -9.15 0.29
N GLY A 416 8.75 -10.43 -0.06
CA GLY A 416 9.91 -11.31 0.08
C GLY A 416 11.12 -10.81 -0.71
N GLU A 417 10.90 -10.33 -1.94
CA GLU A 417 11.98 -9.80 -2.78
C GLU A 417 12.50 -8.44 -2.30
N LEU A 418 11.60 -7.56 -1.85
CA LEU A 418 11.97 -6.28 -1.25
C LEU A 418 12.86 -6.49 -0.01
N LEU A 419 12.50 -7.45 0.84
CA LEU A 419 13.27 -7.82 2.01
C LEU A 419 14.61 -8.48 1.66
N GLU A 420 14.62 -9.39 0.68
CA GLU A 420 15.86 -10.02 0.18
C GLU A 420 16.89 -8.96 -0.20
N ASN A 421 16.48 -7.91 -0.91
CA ASN A 421 17.37 -6.81 -1.29
C ASN A 421 17.94 -6.05 -0.10
N GLN A 422 17.12 -5.72 0.88
CA GLN A 422 17.58 -4.98 2.06
C GLN A 422 18.53 -5.82 2.91
N ILE A 423 18.22 -7.10 3.08
CA ILE A 423 19.07 -8.07 3.77
C ILE A 423 20.40 -8.24 3.05
N ARG A 424 20.38 -8.33 1.72
CA ARG A 424 21.60 -8.40 0.90
C ARG A 424 22.47 -7.15 1.08
N ILE A 425 21.90 -5.96 1.11
CA ILE A 425 22.64 -4.71 1.38
C ILE A 425 23.28 -4.77 2.78
N GLY A 426 22.53 -5.21 3.79
CA GLY A 426 23.04 -5.38 5.16
C GLY A 426 24.18 -6.40 5.25
N LEU A 427 24.04 -7.54 4.56
CA LEU A 427 25.06 -8.58 4.50
C LEU A 427 26.31 -8.13 3.73
N VAL A 428 26.20 -7.29 2.70
CA VAL A 428 27.37 -6.71 1.99
C VAL A 428 28.16 -5.78 2.91
N GLN A 429 27.48 -4.95 3.70
CA GLN A 429 28.12 -4.07 4.69
C GLN A 429 28.79 -4.89 5.79
N MET A 430 28.12 -5.93 6.29
CA MET A 430 28.68 -6.87 7.25
C MET A 430 29.90 -7.59 6.68
N ALA A 431 29.82 -8.11 5.45
CA ALA A 431 30.91 -8.83 4.79
C ALA A 431 32.17 -7.99 4.65
N ARG A 432 32.04 -6.67 4.41
CA ARG A 432 33.18 -5.76 4.40
C ARG A 432 33.87 -5.70 5.76
N LEU A 433 33.12 -5.54 6.84
CA LEU A 433 33.66 -5.50 8.21
C LEU A 433 34.29 -6.84 8.59
N VAL A 434 33.65 -7.97 8.23
CA VAL A 434 34.19 -9.31 8.48
C VAL A 434 35.54 -9.50 7.80
N ARG A 435 35.70 -9.07 6.53
CA ARG A 435 37.00 -9.12 5.83
C ARG A 435 38.07 -8.27 6.50
N GLU A 436 37.72 -7.07 6.95
CA GLU A 436 38.63 -6.19 7.70
C GLU A 436 39.05 -6.85 9.04
N HIS A 437 38.11 -7.48 9.76
CA HIS A 437 38.43 -8.22 10.99
C HIS A 437 39.29 -9.47 10.75
N MET A 438 39.05 -10.21 9.68
CA MET A 438 39.86 -11.39 9.31
C MET A 438 41.32 -11.03 8.98
N ASN A 439 41.58 -9.80 8.51
CA ASN A 439 42.95 -9.33 8.26
C ASN A 439 43.66 -8.86 9.54
N ASN A 440 42.91 -8.40 10.55
CA ASN A 440 43.48 -7.78 11.76
C ASN A 440 43.64 -8.75 12.95
N GLN A 441 42.97 -9.92 12.97
CA GLN A 441 43.03 -10.86 14.10
C GLN A 441 44.08 -11.96 13.91
N ASP A 442 44.70 -12.38 15.02
CA ASP A 442 45.67 -13.49 15.05
C ASP A 442 45.02 -14.82 14.66
N LYS A 443 45.62 -15.51 13.68
CA LYS A 443 45.05 -16.67 12.96
C LYS A 443 44.74 -17.89 13.84
N SER A 444 45.22 -17.98 15.08
CA SER A 444 45.13 -19.18 15.93
C SER A 444 43.86 -19.28 16.80
N ASN A 445 43.20 -18.17 17.14
CA ASN A 445 42.05 -18.14 18.07
C ASN A 445 40.76 -17.55 17.46
N VAL A 446 40.71 -17.40 16.14
CA VAL A 446 39.56 -16.78 15.46
C VAL A 446 38.37 -17.74 15.45
N THR A 447 37.19 -17.25 15.87
CA THR A 447 35.93 -17.98 15.76
C THR A 447 34.94 -17.19 14.89
N PRO A 448 33.97 -17.85 14.23
CA PRO A 448 32.93 -17.15 13.47
C PRO A 448 32.20 -16.08 14.30
N ARG A 449 31.96 -16.35 15.60
CA ARG A 449 31.28 -15.42 16.50
C ARG A 449 32.10 -14.16 16.78
N SER A 450 33.43 -14.24 16.86
CA SER A 450 34.29 -13.06 17.08
C SER A 450 34.45 -12.19 15.83
N LEU A 451 34.21 -12.74 14.64
CA LEU A 451 34.32 -12.03 13.37
C LEU A 451 33.06 -11.26 12.97
N ILE A 452 31.88 -11.69 13.44
CA ILE A 452 30.60 -11.21 12.91
C ILE A 452 30.03 -10.10 13.77
N ASN A 453 29.88 -8.92 13.17
CA ASN A 453 29.12 -7.82 13.72
C ASN A 453 27.79 -7.65 12.98
N ILE A 454 26.69 -8.00 13.65
CA ILE A 454 25.33 -8.00 13.09
C ILE A 454 24.64 -6.63 13.13
N THR A 455 25.26 -5.63 13.76
CA THR A 455 24.61 -4.32 14.01
C THR A 455 24.15 -3.65 12.71
N GLN A 456 25.00 -3.67 11.67
CA GLN A 456 24.67 -3.10 10.36
C GLN A 456 23.56 -3.88 9.65
N PHE A 457 23.55 -5.21 9.79
CA PHE A 457 22.52 -6.07 9.23
C PHE A 457 21.14 -5.77 9.84
N ILE A 458 21.05 -5.72 11.17
CA ILE A 458 19.81 -5.41 11.90
C ILE A 458 19.34 -3.98 11.61
N ALA A 459 20.27 -3.03 11.50
CA ALA A 459 19.95 -1.64 11.20
C ALA A 459 19.23 -1.48 9.85
N GLN A 460 19.62 -2.23 8.81
CA GLN A 460 18.94 -2.18 7.52
C GLN A 460 17.51 -2.74 7.58
N ILE A 461 17.30 -3.84 8.30
CA ILE A 461 15.96 -4.43 8.49
C ILE A 461 15.06 -3.45 9.24
N ARG A 462 15.55 -2.87 10.35
CA ARG A 462 14.82 -1.87 11.13
C ARG A 462 14.51 -0.62 10.29
N LYS A 463 15.45 -0.16 9.46
CA LYS A 463 15.24 0.97 8.55
C LYS A 463 14.14 0.69 7.54
N PHE A 464 14.12 -0.51 6.95
CA PHE A 464 13.10 -0.92 5.99
C PHE A 464 11.71 -0.92 6.62
N PHE A 465 11.50 -1.70 7.69
CA PHE A 465 10.18 -1.76 8.32
C PHE A 465 9.78 -0.46 9.01
N GLY A 466 10.77 0.30 9.52
CA GLY A 466 10.62 1.53 10.27
C GLY A 466 10.23 2.75 9.43
N THR A 467 11.03 3.02 8.38
CA THR A 467 11.05 4.31 7.66
C THR A 467 10.79 4.21 6.16
N SER A 468 10.71 3.00 5.60
CA SER A 468 10.44 2.83 4.16
C SER A 468 9.06 3.35 3.81
N GLN A 469 8.95 4.02 2.65
CA GLN A 469 7.66 4.44 2.09
C GLN A 469 6.74 3.25 1.75
N LEU A 470 7.32 2.06 1.57
CA LEU A 470 6.58 0.83 1.27
C LEU A 470 6.04 0.15 2.53
N SER A 471 6.66 0.36 3.70
CA SER A 471 6.19 -0.17 4.98
C SER A 471 5.29 0.86 5.64
N GLN A 472 3.98 0.72 5.43
CA GLN A 472 2.98 1.70 5.87
C GLN A 472 2.22 1.17 7.09
N PHE A 473 1.71 2.08 7.92
CA PHE A 473 0.72 1.70 8.92
C PHE A 473 -0.50 1.12 8.22
N MET A 474 -0.97 -0.01 8.73
CA MET A 474 -2.12 -0.67 8.14
C MET A 474 -3.38 0.19 8.32
N ASP A 475 -4.20 0.19 7.28
CA ASP A 475 -5.51 0.84 7.30
C ASP A 475 -6.53 -0.20 7.79
N GLN A 476 -6.91 -0.10 9.06
CA GLN A 476 -7.74 -1.05 9.81
C GLN A 476 -9.08 -0.41 10.19
N ILE A 477 -9.59 0.53 9.40
CA ILE A 477 -10.92 1.10 9.63
C ILE A 477 -11.96 -0.03 9.54
N ASN A 478 -11.93 -0.80 8.45
CA ASN A 478 -12.82 -1.94 8.21
C ASN A 478 -12.12 -3.05 7.40
N PRO A 479 -12.73 -4.26 7.29
CA PRO A 479 -12.10 -5.40 6.62
C PRO A 479 -11.75 -5.17 5.14
N LEU A 480 -12.53 -4.35 4.43
CA LEU A 480 -12.28 -4.02 3.03
C LEU A 480 -11.05 -3.11 2.88
N ALA A 481 -10.90 -2.11 3.76
CA ALA A 481 -9.73 -1.24 3.80
C ALA A 481 -8.45 -2.07 4.02
N GLU A 482 -8.50 -3.04 4.93
CA GLU A 482 -7.37 -3.93 5.20
C GLU A 482 -6.98 -4.74 3.96
N LEU A 483 -7.96 -5.35 3.30
CA LEU A 483 -7.74 -6.23 2.16
C LEU A 483 -7.20 -5.48 0.94
N THR A 484 -7.81 -4.34 0.63
CA THR A 484 -7.39 -3.48 -0.49
C THR A 484 -6.00 -2.90 -0.26
N HIS A 485 -5.64 -2.54 0.98
CA HIS A 485 -4.29 -2.07 1.30
C HIS A 485 -3.22 -3.16 1.09
N LYS A 486 -3.52 -4.42 1.43
CA LYS A 486 -2.60 -5.57 1.21
C LYS A 486 -2.41 -5.91 -0.27
N ARG A 487 -3.40 -5.59 -1.12
CA ARG A 487 -3.41 -5.80 -2.58
C ARG A 487 -2.98 -4.57 -3.40
N ARG A 488 -2.59 -3.50 -2.73
CA ARG A 488 -2.17 -2.25 -3.35
C ARG A 488 -0.83 -2.41 -4.08
N LEU A 489 -0.73 -1.81 -5.25
CA LEU A 489 0.49 -1.65 -6.03
C LEU A 489 0.93 -0.19 -5.98
N SER A 490 2.21 0.06 -5.71
CA SER A 490 2.77 1.41 -5.71
C SER A 490 3.89 1.54 -6.72
N ALA A 491 3.81 2.53 -7.62
CA ALA A 491 4.91 2.91 -8.50
C ALA A 491 6.00 3.73 -7.78
N LEU A 492 5.74 4.10 -6.51
CA LEU A 492 6.64 4.91 -5.69
C LEU A 492 7.67 4.03 -4.96
N GLY A 493 8.64 4.68 -4.31
CA GLY A 493 9.64 4.02 -3.49
C GLY A 493 10.99 3.81 -4.18
N PRO A 494 11.93 3.08 -3.56
CA PRO A 494 13.29 2.95 -4.05
C PRO A 494 13.34 2.22 -5.40
N GLY A 495 13.97 2.84 -6.41
CA GLY A 495 14.01 2.32 -7.78
C GLY A 495 12.71 2.49 -8.58
N GLY A 496 11.68 3.09 -7.97
CA GLY A 496 10.44 3.51 -8.64
C GLY A 496 10.47 4.99 -9.03
N LEU A 497 9.29 5.55 -9.23
CA LEU A 497 9.09 6.95 -9.63
C LEU A 497 8.92 7.86 -8.40
N ASN A 498 9.27 9.14 -8.58
CA ASN A 498 8.95 10.17 -7.61
C ASN A 498 7.68 10.92 -8.06
N ARG A 499 6.79 11.28 -7.14
CA ARG A 499 5.51 11.96 -7.39
C ARG A 499 5.65 13.20 -8.28
N LYS A 500 6.69 14.00 -8.07
CA LYS A 500 6.96 15.24 -8.84
C LYS A 500 7.55 14.99 -10.23
N ARG A 501 8.14 13.81 -10.46
CA ARG A 501 8.80 13.44 -11.73
C ARG A 501 7.94 12.55 -12.61
N ALA A 502 6.85 11.99 -12.07
CA ALA A 502 5.95 11.14 -12.82
C ALA A 502 5.12 11.99 -13.77
N GLY A 503 5.32 11.77 -15.08
CA GLY A 503 4.56 12.41 -16.15
C GLY A 503 3.11 11.92 -16.21
N PHE A 504 2.40 12.38 -17.24
CA PHE A 504 1.00 12.04 -17.47
C PHE A 504 0.82 10.57 -17.89
N GLU A 505 1.64 10.09 -18.83
CA GLU A 505 1.58 8.73 -19.42
C GLU A 505 1.52 7.64 -18.36
N VAL A 506 2.42 7.70 -17.38
CA VAL A 506 2.48 6.70 -16.30
C VAL A 506 1.25 6.70 -15.39
N ARG A 507 0.50 7.80 -15.34
CA ARG A 507 -0.71 7.93 -14.52
C ARG A 507 -1.95 7.47 -15.26
N ASP A 508 -1.89 7.40 -16.58
CA ASP A 508 -3.02 7.06 -17.43
C ASP A 508 -3.32 5.55 -17.40
N VAL A 509 -4.50 5.18 -17.87
CA VAL A 509 -4.93 3.79 -17.95
C VAL A 509 -4.49 3.21 -19.29
N HIS A 510 -3.65 2.18 -19.25
CA HIS A 510 -3.20 1.46 -20.43
C HIS A 510 -4.07 0.22 -20.69
N HIS A 511 -4.30 -0.17 -21.95
CA HIS A 511 -5.10 -1.37 -22.30
C HIS A 511 -4.65 -2.65 -21.59
N THR A 512 -3.34 -2.84 -21.34
CA THR A 512 -2.81 -4.01 -20.63
C THR A 512 -3.25 -4.12 -19.17
N HIS A 513 -3.77 -3.04 -18.57
CA HIS A 513 -4.35 -3.06 -17.23
C HIS A 513 -5.58 -3.98 -17.15
N TYR A 514 -6.24 -4.27 -18.28
CA TYR A 514 -7.42 -5.13 -18.34
C TYR A 514 -7.16 -6.48 -17.66
N GLY A 515 -8.02 -6.84 -16.69
CA GLY A 515 -7.91 -8.09 -15.92
C GLY A 515 -6.80 -8.13 -14.87
N ARG A 516 -5.90 -7.13 -14.84
CA ARG A 516 -4.66 -7.15 -14.05
C ARG A 516 -4.62 -6.08 -12.97
N VAL A 517 -4.87 -4.83 -13.36
CA VAL A 517 -4.88 -3.65 -12.50
C VAL A 517 -6.22 -2.95 -12.66
N CYS A 518 -6.86 -2.64 -11.55
CA CYS A 518 -8.15 -1.97 -11.58
C CYS A 518 -8.01 -0.54 -12.12
N PRO A 519 -8.77 -0.15 -13.15
CA PRO A 519 -8.73 1.20 -13.71
C PRO A 519 -9.45 2.23 -12.82
N ILE A 520 -10.38 1.78 -11.97
CA ILE A 520 -11.25 2.65 -11.15
C ILE A 520 -10.63 2.93 -9.77
N GLU A 521 -10.01 1.93 -9.13
CA GLU A 521 -9.54 2.05 -7.74
C GLU A 521 -8.14 2.71 -7.66
N THR A 522 -8.13 4.03 -7.55
CA THR A 522 -6.94 4.85 -7.27
C THR A 522 -7.28 5.96 -6.27
N PRO A 523 -6.35 6.40 -5.40
CA PRO A 523 -6.57 7.58 -4.58
C PRO A 523 -6.67 8.85 -5.45
N GLU A 524 -7.54 9.77 -5.03
CA GLU A 524 -7.62 11.11 -5.60
C GLU A 524 -6.38 11.95 -5.24
N GLY A 525 -6.11 12.99 -6.03
CA GLY A 525 -5.05 13.96 -5.77
C GLY A 525 -3.67 13.55 -6.33
N PRO A 526 -2.55 13.93 -5.68
CA PRO A 526 -1.22 13.82 -6.29
C PRO A 526 -0.74 12.40 -6.61
N ASN A 527 -1.38 11.38 -6.03
CA ASN A 527 -1.03 9.97 -6.19
C ASN A 527 -1.88 9.24 -7.23
N ILE A 528 -2.78 9.93 -7.94
CA ILE A 528 -3.62 9.33 -8.98
C ILE A 528 -2.76 8.60 -10.02
N GLY A 529 -3.13 7.34 -10.33
CA GLY A 529 -2.42 6.46 -11.27
C GLY A 529 -1.10 5.87 -10.75
N LEU A 530 -0.50 6.45 -9.71
CA LEU A 530 0.76 5.97 -9.11
C LEU A 530 0.53 4.91 -8.03
N ILE A 531 -0.68 4.86 -7.48
CA ILE A 531 -1.13 3.86 -6.52
C ILE A 531 -2.37 3.23 -7.10
N THR A 532 -2.27 1.95 -7.44
CA THR A 532 -3.34 1.18 -8.05
C THR A 532 -3.63 -0.08 -7.24
N SER A 533 -4.70 -0.79 -7.58
CA SER A 533 -5.13 -2.01 -6.90
C SER A 533 -5.12 -3.18 -7.87
N LEU A 534 -4.71 -4.37 -7.41
CA LEU A 534 -4.82 -5.59 -8.22
C LEU A 534 -6.30 -5.92 -8.48
N SER A 535 -6.63 -6.28 -9.72
CA SER A 535 -7.97 -6.76 -10.08
C SER A 535 -8.32 -8.05 -9.34
N ALA A 536 -9.61 -8.40 -9.26
CA ALA A 536 -10.10 -9.48 -8.41
C ALA A 536 -9.50 -10.85 -8.74
N PHE A 537 -9.29 -11.14 -10.03
CA PHE A 537 -8.78 -12.43 -10.53
C PHE A 537 -7.28 -12.42 -10.88
N ALA A 538 -6.64 -11.25 -10.81
CA ALA A 538 -5.24 -11.09 -11.13
C ALA A 538 -4.35 -11.91 -10.20
N ASN A 539 -3.34 -12.55 -10.79
CA ASN A 539 -2.28 -13.25 -10.07
C ASN A 539 -0.91 -12.70 -10.48
N VAL A 540 0.10 -12.95 -9.66
CA VAL A 540 1.49 -12.57 -9.97
C VAL A 540 2.29 -13.85 -10.14
N ASN A 541 2.92 -14.01 -11.30
CA ASN A 541 3.72 -15.19 -11.60
C ASN A 541 5.10 -15.14 -10.89
N PRO A 542 5.89 -16.22 -10.90
CA PRO A 542 7.22 -16.23 -10.26
C PRO A 542 8.22 -15.21 -10.84
N TYR A 543 8.01 -14.77 -12.08
CA TYR A 543 8.77 -13.70 -12.70
C TYR A 543 8.30 -12.30 -12.28
N GLY A 544 7.30 -12.18 -11.41
CA GLY A 544 6.74 -10.90 -10.95
C GLY A 544 5.86 -10.17 -11.98
N LEU A 545 5.53 -10.81 -13.11
CA LEU A 545 4.60 -10.25 -14.09
C LEU A 545 3.16 -10.57 -13.68
N ILE A 546 2.24 -9.66 -13.95
CA ILE A 546 0.82 -9.83 -13.62
C ILE A 546 0.14 -10.62 -14.73
N GLU A 547 -0.58 -11.66 -14.34
CA GLU A 547 -1.33 -12.55 -15.23
C GLU A 547 -2.81 -12.57 -14.84
N THR A 548 -3.66 -12.84 -15.82
CA THR A 548 -5.12 -12.93 -15.64
C THR A 548 -5.63 -14.22 -16.30
N PRO A 549 -6.66 -14.87 -15.75
CA PRO A 549 -7.17 -16.12 -16.29
C PRO A 549 -8.08 -15.90 -17.50
N TYR A 550 -7.97 -16.77 -18.51
CA TYR A 550 -8.81 -16.82 -19.69
C TYR A 550 -9.30 -18.25 -19.97
N LYS A 551 -10.48 -18.38 -20.58
CA LYS A 551 -10.97 -19.65 -21.13
C LYS A 551 -10.39 -19.85 -22.52
N LYS A 552 -9.87 -21.04 -22.79
CA LYS A 552 -9.40 -21.38 -24.14
C LYS A 552 -10.59 -21.69 -25.05
N VAL A 553 -10.62 -21.10 -26.24
CA VAL A 553 -11.63 -21.36 -27.28
C VAL A 553 -11.01 -22.24 -28.36
N GLU A 554 -11.67 -23.34 -28.72
CA GLU A 554 -11.22 -24.25 -29.77
C GLU A 554 -12.38 -24.49 -30.74
N ASN A 555 -12.19 -24.15 -32.03
CA ASN A 555 -13.19 -24.31 -33.10
C ASN A 555 -14.56 -23.70 -32.73
N GLY A 556 -14.59 -22.44 -32.27
CA GLY A 556 -15.82 -21.74 -31.88
C GLY A 556 -16.45 -22.21 -30.56
N ARG A 557 -15.79 -23.10 -29.82
CA ARG A 557 -16.25 -23.62 -28.52
C ARG A 557 -15.37 -23.15 -27.36
N ALA A 558 -15.95 -22.42 -26.42
CA ALA A 558 -15.31 -22.05 -25.17
C ALA A 558 -15.19 -23.29 -24.25
N THR A 559 -13.96 -23.70 -23.98
CA THR A 559 -13.67 -24.86 -23.13
C THR A 559 -13.65 -24.48 -21.64
N ASN A 560 -13.74 -25.48 -20.76
CA ASN A 560 -13.55 -25.29 -19.31
C ASN A 560 -12.06 -25.20 -18.91
N LYS A 561 -11.13 -25.23 -19.87
CA LYS A 561 -9.70 -25.13 -19.61
C LYS A 561 -9.33 -23.65 -19.41
N ILE A 562 -8.81 -23.34 -18.22
CA ILE A 562 -8.39 -21.98 -17.85
C ILE A 562 -6.87 -21.87 -17.99
N GLU A 563 -6.41 -20.86 -18.72
CA GLU A 563 -4.99 -20.53 -18.87
C GLU A 563 -4.74 -19.10 -18.39
N TYR A 564 -3.67 -18.89 -17.61
CA TYR A 564 -3.26 -17.56 -17.16
C TYR A 564 -2.30 -16.96 -18.18
N LEU A 565 -2.64 -15.78 -18.71
CA LEU A 565 -1.84 -15.08 -19.70
C LEU A 565 -1.25 -13.79 -19.13
N THR A 566 0.04 -13.58 -19.40
CA THR A 566 0.72 -12.29 -19.18
C THR A 566 0.35 -11.30 -20.28
N ALA A 567 0.52 -9.99 -20.02
CA ALA A 567 0.11 -8.94 -20.97
C ALA A 567 0.74 -9.11 -22.36
N ASP A 568 2.04 -9.44 -22.39
CA ASP A 568 2.79 -9.66 -23.62
C ASP A 568 2.36 -10.88 -24.43
N LYS A 569 1.70 -11.86 -23.80
CA LYS A 569 1.13 -13.03 -24.51
C LYS A 569 -0.29 -12.76 -24.98
N GLU A 570 -1.06 -11.99 -24.21
CA GLU A 570 -2.44 -11.64 -24.58
C GLU A 570 -2.48 -10.91 -25.92
N ASP A 571 -1.52 -10.02 -26.17
CA ASP A 571 -1.41 -9.24 -27.40
C ASP A 571 -1.31 -10.09 -28.68
N GLU A 572 -0.82 -11.32 -28.60
CA GLU A 572 -0.71 -12.21 -29.75
C GLU A 572 -2.08 -12.77 -30.20
N PHE A 573 -3.04 -12.85 -29.27
CA PHE A 573 -4.32 -13.54 -29.43
C PHE A 573 -5.51 -12.58 -29.53
N PHE A 574 -6.61 -13.08 -30.10
CA PHE A 574 -7.90 -12.38 -30.04
C PHE A 574 -8.72 -12.89 -28.85
N VAL A 575 -9.12 -11.98 -27.96
CA VAL A 575 -9.86 -12.31 -26.72
C VAL A 575 -11.29 -11.80 -26.77
N ALA A 576 -12.25 -12.70 -26.69
CA ALA A 576 -13.68 -12.39 -26.62
C ALA A 576 -14.11 -11.95 -25.22
N GLN A 577 -15.14 -11.10 -25.17
CA GLN A 577 -15.72 -10.60 -23.92
C GLN A 577 -16.50 -11.68 -23.16
N ALA A 578 -16.60 -11.55 -21.84
CA ALA A 578 -17.28 -12.51 -20.97
C ALA A 578 -18.81 -12.59 -21.19
N ASN A 579 -19.41 -11.53 -21.74
CA ASN A 579 -20.85 -11.42 -22.04
C ASN A 579 -21.26 -12.08 -23.36
N THR A 580 -20.31 -12.64 -24.13
CA THR A 580 -20.62 -13.33 -25.39
C THR A 580 -21.58 -14.50 -25.11
N PRO A 581 -22.71 -14.60 -25.83
CA PRO A 581 -23.72 -15.62 -25.58
C PRO A 581 -23.21 -17.01 -25.94
N LEU A 582 -23.34 -17.95 -25.00
CA LEU A 582 -22.92 -19.35 -25.13
C LEU A 582 -24.10 -20.29 -24.98
N ASP A 583 -24.04 -21.45 -25.65
CA ASP A 583 -24.94 -22.57 -25.38
C ASP A 583 -24.51 -23.38 -24.12
N ASP A 584 -25.35 -24.32 -23.68
CA ASP A 584 -25.04 -25.20 -22.53
C ASP A 584 -23.79 -26.08 -22.73
N LYS A 585 -23.32 -26.25 -23.98
CA LYS A 585 -22.13 -27.03 -24.34
C LYS A 585 -20.88 -26.17 -24.50
N GLY A 586 -21.00 -24.85 -24.42
CA GLY A 586 -19.94 -23.85 -24.55
C GLY A 586 -19.72 -23.31 -25.97
N ASN A 587 -20.57 -23.61 -26.94
CA ASN A 587 -20.47 -23.06 -28.30
C ASN A 587 -20.97 -21.62 -28.33
N ILE A 588 -20.30 -20.78 -29.10
CA ILE A 588 -20.67 -19.38 -29.30
C ILE A 588 -21.88 -19.32 -30.24
N LEU A 589 -22.94 -18.61 -29.81
CA LEU A 589 -24.20 -18.51 -30.56
C LEU A 589 -24.20 -17.42 -31.65
N SER A 590 -23.33 -16.41 -31.51
CA SER A 590 -23.27 -15.26 -32.41
C SER A 590 -22.35 -15.51 -33.61
N ASP A 591 -22.81 -15.18 -34.82
CA ASP A 591 -22.01 -15.28 -36.06
C ASP A 591 -20.78 -14.36 -36.07
N SER A 592 -20.83 -13.27 -35.29
CA SER A 592 -19.74 -12.31 -35.12
C SER A 592 -19.59 -11.98 -33.65
N VAL A 593 -18.36 -12.14 -33.13
CA VAL A 593 -18.01 -11.97 -31.73
C VAL A 593 -17.20 -10.70 -31.58
N GLN A 594 -17.63 -9.84 -30.66
CA GLN A 594 -16.84 -8.69 -30.25
C GLN A 594 -15.73 -9.14 -29.30
N GLY A 595 -14.52 -8.72 -29.61
CA GLY A 595 -13.35 -8.98 -28.77
C GLY A 595 -12.31 -7.89 -28.93
N ARG A 596 -11.16 -8.13 -28.31
CA ARG A 596 -10.04 -7.20 -28.34
C ARG A 596 -8.79 -7.89 -28.91
N LYS A 597 -7.97 -7.09 -29.57
CA LYS A 597 -6.59 -7.41 -29.90
C LYS A 597 -5.78 -6.13 -29.81
N TRP A 598 -4.79 -6.09 -28.93
CA TRP A 598 -4.04 -4.88 -28.56
C TRP A 598 -5.00 -3.82 -28.01
N ASP A 599 -5.03 -2.64 -28.62
CA ASP A 599 -5.87 -1.50 -28.24
C ASP A 599 -7.19 -1.45 -29.04
N ASP A 600 -7.34 -2.30 -30.06
CA ASP A 600 -8.49 -2.29 -30.96
C ASP A 600 -9.59 -3.26 -30.51
N PHE A 601 -10.85 -2.82 -30.64
CA PHE A 601 -12.04 -3.65 -30.47
C PHE A 601 -12.54 -4.12 -31.84
N LEU A 602 -12.29 -5.39 -32.15
CA LEU A 602 -12.61 -5.97 -33.46
C LEU A 602 -13.76 -6.97 -33.35
N PHE A 603 -14.48 -7.13 -34.45
CA PHE A 603 -15.47 -8.18 -34.64
C PHE A 603 -14.85 -9.31 -35.45
N GLN A 604 -14.89 -10.54 -34.94
CA GLN A 604 -14.35 -11.72 -35.60
C GLN A 604 -15.37 -12.87 -35.58
N PRO A 605 -15.37 -13.76 -36.58
CA PRO A 605 -16.16 -14.98 -36.53
C PRO A 605 -15.69 -15.89 -35.38
N PRO A 606 -16.57 -16.73 -34.81
CA PRO A 606 -16.24 -17.65 -33.69
C PRO A 606 -14.99 -18.50 -33.91
N ASP A 607 -14.70 -18.90 -35.15
CA ASP A 607 -13.53 -19.73 -35.49
C ASP A 607 -12.18 -19.02 -35.30
N LYS A 608 -12.19 -17.69 -35.29
CA LYS A 608 -11.00 -16.85 -35.08
C LYS A 608 -10.85 -16.36 -33.64
N VAL A 609 -11.70 -16.85 -32.73
CA VAL A 609 -11.60 -16.53 -31.30
C VAL A 609 -10.66 -17.52 -30.64
N ASP A 610 -9.58 -17.01 -30.04
CA ASP A 610 -8.58 -17.85 -29.37
C ASP A 610 -8.92 -18.04 -27.87
N TYR A 611 -9.34 -16.96 -27.21
CA TYR A 611 -9.63 -16.94 -25.78
C TYR A 611 -10.91 -16.16 -25.47
N MET A 612 -11.46 -16.41 -24.29
CA MET A 612 -12.61 -15.69 -23.75
C MET A 612 -12.38 -15.34 -22.28
N ASP A 613 -12.84 -14.16 -21.88
CA ASP A 613 -12.84 -13.71 -20.48
C ASP A 613 -13.62 -14.68 -19.56
N VAL A 614 -13.14 -14.88 -18.32
CA VAL A 614 -13.74 -15.86 -17.39
C VAL A 614 -14.96 -15.30 -16.66
N SER A 615 -14.90 -14.02 -16.31
CA SER A 615 -15.95 -13.32 -15.58
C SER A 615 -15.90 -11.82 -15.92
N PRO A 616 -17.04 -11.12 -16.04
CA PRO A 616 -17.05 -9.66 -16.20
C PRO A 616 -16.35 -8.94 -15.03
N MET A 617 -16.40 -9.51 -13.83
CA MET A 617 -15.76 -8.97 -12.64
C MET A 617 -14.22 -8.98 -12.71
N GLN A 618 -13.62 -9.70 -13.65
CA GLN A 618 -12.15 -9.81 -13.75
C GLN A 618 -11.45 -8.47 -13.99
N VAL A 619 -12.13 -7.50 -14.61
CA VAL A 619 -11.55 -6.20 -14.98
C VAL A 619 -11.28 -5.32 -13.76
N ILE A 620 -12.13 -5.43 -12.74
CA ILE A 620 -12.18 -4.51 -11.61
C ILE A 620 -11.55 -5.11 -10.34
N SER A 621 -11.27 -4.24 -9.36
CA SER A 621 -10.81 -4.67 -8.04
C SER A 621 -11.96 -5.14 -7.15
N VAL A 622 -11.61 -5.70 -6.01
CA VAL A 622 -12.55 -6.18 -5.00
C VAL A 622 -13.43 -5.05 -4.45
N SER A 623 -12.91 -3.82 -4.30
CA SER A 623 -13.69 -2.68 -3.80
C SER A 623 -14.75 -2.22 -4.80
N ALA A 624 -14.38 -2.14 -6.07
CA ALA A 624 -15.31 -1.82 -7.16
C ALA A 624 -16.36 -2.93 -7.35
N ALA A 625 -15.95 -4.19 -7.16
CA ALA A 625 -16.85 -5.35 -7.27
C ALA A 625 -17.96 -5.39 -6.20
N LEU A 626 -17.89 -4.57 -5.14
CA LEU A 626 -18.91 -4.46 -4.09
C LEU A 626 -19.99 -3.40 -4.39
N ILE A 627 -19.82 -2.61 -5.46
CA ILE A 627 -20.77 -1.60 -5.89
C ILE A 627 -21.77 -2.28 -6.84
N PRO A 628 -23.06 -2.45 -6.46
CA PRO A 628 -24.06 -2.97 -7.38
C PRO A 628 -24.30 -1.94 -8.49
N PHE A 629 -24.77 -2.38 -9.66
CA PHE A 629 -25.10 -1.48 -10.78
C PHE A 629 -23.96 -0.53 -11.19
N LEU A 630 -22.70 -0.96 -11.03
CA LEU A 630 -21.53 -0.17 -11.41
C LEU A 630 -21.56 0.27 -12.88
N GLU A 631 -22.18 -0.54 -13.75
CA GLU A 631 -22.41 -0.24 -15.15
C GLU A 631 -23.25 1.03 -15.42
N HIS A 632 -24.00 1.52 -14.42
CA HIS A 632 -24.86 2.70 -14.50
C HIS A 632 -24.26 3.94 -13.81
N ASP A 633 -23.02 3.85 -13.33
CA ASP A 633 -22.32 4.94 -12.66
C ASP A 633 -21.17 5.47 -13.51
N ASP A 634 -20.97 6.79 -13.50
CA ASP A 634 -19.76 7.41 -14.01
C ASP A 634 -18.50 6.88 -13.28
N ALA A 635 -17.41 6.71 -14.03
CA ALA A 635 -16.16 6.15 -13.51
C ALA A 635 -15.59 6.96 -12.34
N ASN A 636 -15.75 8.30 -12.33
CA ASN A 636 -15.28 9.12 -11.22
C ASN A 636 -16.10 8.89 -9.95
N ARG A 637 -17.41 8.65 -10.09
CA ARG A 637 -18.29 8.31 -8.96
C ARG A 637 -18.00 6.92 -8.43
N ALA A 638 -17.76 5.96 -9.31
CA ALA A 638 -17.29 4.63 -8.95
C ALA A 638 -15.96 4.68 -8.15
N LEU A 639 -14.99 5.49 -8.61
CA LEU A 639 -13.72 5.72 -7.93
C LEU A 639 -13.93 6.28 -6.51
N MET A 640 -14.79 7.30 -6.40
CA MET A 640 -15.18 7.87 -5.11
C MET A 640 -15.85 6.83 -4.21
N GLY A 641 -16.78 6.04 -4.75
CA GLY A 641 -17.45 4.94 -4.05
C GLY A 641 -16.47 3.91 -3.49
N CYS A 642 -15.51 3.47 -4.29
CA CYS A 642 -14.43 2.56 -3.86
C CYS A 642 -13.61 3.16 -2.70
N ASN A 643 -13.26 4.44 -2.79
CA ASN A 643 -12.48 5.13 -1.78
C ASN A 643 -13.26 5.35 -0.47
N MET A 644 -14.56 5.65 -0.56
CA MET A 644 -15.45 5.86 0.58
C MET A 644 -15.77 4.56 1.31
N GLN A 645 -15.96 3.45 0.60
CA GLN A 645 -16.16 2.14 1.23
C GLN A 645 -15.02 1.75 2.18
N ARG A 646 -13.76 2.12 1.86
CA ARG A 646 -12.61 1.90 2.76
C ARG A 646 -12.64 2.77 4.01
N GLN A 647 -13.39 3.88 3.99
CA GLN A 647 -13.51 4.81 5.11
C GLN A 647 -14.71 4.51 6.01
N GLY A 648 -15.57 3.54 5.64
CA GLY A 648 -16.76 3.18 6.41
C GLY A 648 -16.41 2.59 7.78
N VAL A 649 -16.87 3.20 8.87
CA VAL A 649 -16.56 2.77 10.23
C VAL A 649 -17.47 1.60 10.63
N PRO A 650 -16.95 0.56 11.32
CA PRO A 650 -17.76 -0.51 11.87
C PRO A 650 -18.82 0.03 12.84
N LEU A 651 -20.07 -0.30 12.55
CA LEU A 651 -21.22 0.08 13.38
C LEU A 651 -21.42 -0.93 14.52
N LEU A 652 -22.11 -0.49 15.57
CA LEU A 652 -22.46 -1.32 16.73
C LEU A 652 -23.38 -2.48 16.31
N VAL A 653 -24.36 -2.16 15.46
CA VAL A 653 -25.29 -3.09 14.80
C VAL A 653 -25.00 -3.01 13.30
N THR A 654 -24.74 -4.15 12.69
CA THR A 654 -24.42 -4.29 11.27
C THR A 654 -25.55 -5.02 10.57
N GLU A 655 -26.00 -4.49 9.43
CA GLU A 655 -27.03 -5.10 8.60
C GLU A 655 -26.43 -5.57 7.28
N ILE A 656 -26.89 -6.73 6.82
CA ILE A 656 -26.54 -7.27 5.51
C ILE A 656 -27.08 -6.32 4.44
N PRO A 657 -26.30 -5.98 3.39
CA PRO A 657 -26.82 -5.19 2.28
C PRO A 657 -27.93 -5.96 1.55
N LEU A 658 -29.12 -5.36 1.47
CA LEU A 658 -30.27 -5.95 0.77
C LEU A 658 -29.98 -6.15 -0.72
N VAL A 659 -29.29 -5.19 -1.34
CA VAL A 659 -28.75 -5.29 -2.68
C VAL A 659 -27.26 -5.56 -2.59
N SER A 660 -26.81 -6.72 -3.03
CA SER A 660 -25.42 -7.20 -2.89
C SER A 660 -24.88 -7.64 -4.25
N THR A 661 -23.58 -7.91 -4.36
CA THR A 661 -22.98 -8.39 -5.62
C THR A 661 -22.57 -9.86 -5.58
N GLY A 662 -22.53 -10.45 -4.38
CA GLY A 662 -22.20 -11.86 -4.14
C GLY A 662 -20.75 -12.09 -3.72
N ILE A 663 -19.88 -11.07 -3.81
CA ILE A 663 -18.47 -11.18 -3.40
C ILE A 663 -18.27 -10.92 -1.89
N GLU A 664 -19.27 -10.35 -1.20
CA GLU A 664 -19.22 -9.91 0.20
C GLU A 664 -18.73 -11.02 1.15
N GLU A 665 -19.25 -12.24 0.99
CA GLU A 665 -18.86 -13.39 1.82
C GLU A 665 -17.38 -13.76 1.63
N LYS A 666 -16.91 -13.70 0.37
CA LYS A 666 -15.52 -14.00 0.05
C LYS A 666 -14.57 -12.93 0.60
N VAL A 667 -14.95 -11.65 0.53
CA VAL A 667 -14.18 -10.56 1.12
C VAL A 667 -14.07 -10.72 2.64
N ALA A 668 -15.18 -11.00 3.32
CA ALA A 668 -15.19 -11.23 4.76
C ALA A 668 -14.28 -12.41 5.13
N ARG A 669 -14.40 -13.54 4.43
CA ARG A 669 -13.59 -14.75 4.66
C ARG A 669 -12.10 -14.51 4.41
N ASP A 670 -11.73 -13.97 3.26
CA ASP A 670 -10.33 -13.83 2.83
C ASP A 670 -9.59 -12.71 3.58
N SER A 671 -10.32 -11.74 4.17
CA SER A 671 -9.73 -10.70 5.02
C SER A 671 -9.14 -11.25 6.33
N GLY A 672 -9.67 -12.39 6.82
CA GLY A 672 -9.27 -13.01 8.08
C GLY A 672 -9.88 -12.39 9.34
N VAL A 673 -10.88 -11.51 9.19
CA VAL A 673 -11.59 -10.90 10.33
C VAL A 673 -12.66 -11.81 10.92
N VAL A 674 -13.28 -12.65 10.10
CA VAL A 674 -14.25 -13.66 10.52
C VAL A 674 -13.50 -14.93 10.94
N VAL A 675 -14.07 -15.65 11.92
CA VAL A 675 -13.48 -16.92 12.36
C VAL A 675 -14.10 -18.06 11.56
N VAL A 676 -13.24 -18.89 10.98
CA VAL A 676 -13.63 -20.01 10.11
C VAL A 676 -13.23 -21.33 10.77
N SER A 677 -14.10 -22.33 10.69
CA SER A 677 -13.81 -23.67 11.21
C SER A 677 -12.71 -24.38 10.39
N LYS A 678 -11.69 -24.91 11.08
CA LYS A 678 -10.57 -25.66 10.48
C LYS A 678 -10.93 -27.12 10.19
N SER A 679 -11.93 -27.67 10.87
CA SER A 679 -12.37 -29.06 10.73
C SER A 679 -13.89 -29.21 10.72
N ASP A 680 -14.37 -30.35 10.22
CA ASP A 680 -15.77 -30.73 10.38
C ASP A 680 -16.00 -31.18 11.82
N GLY A 681 -17.10 -30.73 12.43
CA GLY A 681 -17.41 -31.12 13.80
C GLY A 681 -18.75 -30.61 14.29
N GLU A 682 -18.98 -30.82 15.58
CA GLU A 682 -20.17 -30.36 16.31
C GLU A 682 -19.74 -29.32 17.36
N VAL A 683 -20.51 -28.25 17.48
CA VAL A 683 -20.24 -27.18 18.43
C VAL A 683 -20.65 -27.63 19.83
N VAL A 684 -19.69 -27.77 20.74
CA VAL A 684 -19.92 -28.31 22.10
C VAL A 684 -20.01 -27.21 23.16
N SER A 685 -19.35 -26.08 22.92
CA SER A 685 -19.42 -24.91 23.82
C SER A 685 -19.30 -23.63 23.01
N VAL A 686 -20.23 -22.71 23.25
CA VAL A 686 -20.20 -21.35 22.72
C VAL A 686 -20.25 -20.39 23.88
N SER A 687 -19.32 -19.44 23.89
CA SER A 687 -19.34 -18.29 24.78
C SER A 687 -19.03 -17.05 23.97
N SER A 688 -19.14 -15.87 24.60
CA SER A 688 -18.69 -14.64 23.96
C SER A 688 -17.21 -14.73 23.59
N ASP A 689 -16.34 -15.28 24.43
CA ASP A 689 -14.88 -15.18 24.27
C ASP A 689 -14.26 -16.36 23.54
N GLU A 690 -14.91 -17.52 23.52
CA GLU A 690 -14.40 -18.74 22.89
C GLU A 690 -15.50 -19.64 22.33
N ILE A 691 -15.17 -20.35 21.25
CA ILE A 691 -15.97 -21.39 20.62
C ILE A 691 -15.17 -22.70 20.63
N MET A 692 -15.79 -23.80 21.04
CA MET A 692 -15.17 -25.14 21.05
C MET A 692 -15.94 -26.10 20.15
N ILE A 693 -15.22 -26.71 19.21
CA ILE A 693 -15.77 -27.64 18.23
C ILE A 693 -15.17 -29.03 18.47
N TYR A 694 -16.02 -30.05 18.59
CA TYR A 694 -15.62 -31.44 18.64
C TYR A 694 -15.51 -31.99 17.22
N SER A 695 -14.29 -32.18 16.77
CA SER A 695 -13.98 -32.67 15.43
C SER A 695 -14.34 -34.14 15.28
N LYS A 696 -14.60 -34.58 14.04
CA LYS A 696 -14.72 -36.01 13.69
C LYS A 696 -13.53 -36.85 14.15
N ASN A 697 -12.35 -36.25 14.29
CA ASN A 697 -11.14 -36.88 14.80
C ASN A 697 -11.11 -37.08 16.33
N LYS A 698 -12.25 -36.90 17.02
CA LYS A 698 -12.41 -37.00 18.48
C LYS A 698 -11.51 -36.04 19.28
N LYS A 699 -11.09 -34.94 18.67
CA LYS A 699 -10.32 -33.87 19.31
C LYS A 699 -11.17 -32.60 19.37
N ILE A 700 -10.93 -31.79 20.40
CA ILE A 700 -11.57 -30.48 20.54
C ILE A 700 -10.65 -29.41 19.99
N GLU A 701 -11.18 -28.60 19.09
CA GLU A 701 -10.53 -27.41 18.57
C GLU A 701 -11.12 -26.18 19.25
N VAL A 702 -10.24 -25.30 19.73
CA VAL A 702 -10.60 -24.12 20.51
C VAL A 702 -10.32 -22.89 19.66
N TYR A 703 -11.32 -22.03 19.55
CA TYR A 703 -11.28 -20.79 18.79
C TYR A 703 -11.50 -19.62 19.76
N LYS A 704 -10.43 -18.87 20.06
CA LYS A 704 -10.51 -17.65 20.88
C LYS A 704 -10.97 -16.48 20.02
N LEU A 705 -11.96 -15.73 20.51
CA LEU A 705 -12.55 -14.57 19.84
C LEU A 705 -11.92 -13.27 20.35
N LYS A 706 -11.69 -12.32 19.44
CA LYS A 706 -11.18 -10.99 19.76
C LYS A 706 -12.31 -10.08 20.27
N LYS A 707 -12.13 -9.45 21.43
CA LYS A 707 -13.13 -8.58 22.07
C LYS A 707 -12.60 -7.19 22.34
N TYR A 708 -13.34 -6.18 21.88
CA TYR A 708 -13.12 -4.76 22.16
C TYR A 708 -11.64 -4.36 22.10
N LEU A 709 -10.95 -4.77 21.04
CA LEU A 709 -9.57 -4.37 20.79
C LEU A 709 -9.55 -3.08 19.97
N ARG A 710 -8.52 -2.25 20.23
CA ARG A 710 -8.24 -1.03 19.47
C ARG A 710 -7.62 -1.37 18.12
N SER A 711 -8.11 -0.76 17.05
CA SER A 711 -7.43 -0.74 15.74
C SER A 711 -6.44 0.42 15.62
N ASN A 712 -5.61 0.43 14.57
CA ASN A 712 -4.71 1.56 14.27
C ASN A 712 -5.43 2.91 14.11
N GLN A 713 -6.69 2.93 13.66
CA GLN A 713 -7.51 4.14 13.45
C GLN A 713 -8.51 4.39 14.59
N ASP A 714 -8.25 3.81 15.76
CA ASP A 714 -9.08 3.94 16.97
C ASP A 714 -10.51 3.41 16.81
N THR A 715 -10.77 2.55 15.83
CA THR A 715 -12.03 1.81 15.69
C THR A 715 -12.01 0.55 16.57
N CYS A 716 -13.20 -0.02 16.82
CA CYS A 716 -13.36 -1.21 17.64
C CYS A 716 -13.30 -2.50 16.81
N ILE A 717 -12.38 -3.40 17.16
CA ILE A 717 -12.33 -4.78 16.67
C ILE A 717 -13.04 -5.67 17.67
N ASN A 718 -14.17 -6.23 17.25
CA ASN A 718 -14.99 -7.13 18.07
C ASN A 718 -15.54 -8.27 17.22
N GLN A 719 -15.39 -9.50 17.69
CA GLN A 719 -15.93 -10.70 17.06
C GLN A 719 -17.16 -11.21 17.82
N LYS A 720 -18.20 -11.65 17.11
CA LYS A 720 -19.45 -12.16 17.71
C LYS A 720 -19.70 -13.60 17.23
N PRO A 721 -19.95 -14.58 18.11
CA PRO A 721 -20.26 -15.94 17.69
C PRO A 721 -21.56 -15.97 16.87
N LEU A 722 -21.57 -16.75 15.78
CA LEU A 722 -22.73 -16.97 14.92
C LEU A 722 -23.42 -18.31 15.21
N VAL A 723 -22.63 -19.32 15.54
CA VAL A 723 -23.11 -20.68 15.81
C VAL A 723 -23.70 -20.79 17.21
N ILE A 724 -24.66 -21.70 17.36
CA ILE A 724 -25.25 -22.08 18.63
C ILE A 724 -24.75 -23.47 19.05
N LEU A 725 -24.98 -23.81 20.33
CA LEU A 725 -24.59 -25.10 20.88
C LEU A 725 -25.37 -26.23 20.18
N GLY A 726 -24.65 -27.25 19.69
CA GLY A 726 -25.21 -28.39 18.96
C GLY A 726 -25.17 -28.27 17.43
N ASP A 727 -24.77 -27.13 16.88
CA ASP A 727 -24.66 -26.95 15.43
C ASP A 727 -23.58 -27.87 14.82
N ILE A 728 -23.88 -28.41 13.63
CA ILE A 728 -22.92 -29.16 12.82
C ILE A 728 -22.23 -28.19 11.86
N VAL A 729 -20.92 -28.05 12.01
CA VAL A 729 -20.11 -27.14 11.22
C VAL A 729 -19.23 -27.89 10.23
N LYS A 730 -19.13 -27.36 9.01
CA LYS A 730 -18.22 -27.87 7.98
C LYS A 730 -16.89 -27.12 8.02
N LYS A 731 -15.81 -27.77 7.62
CA LYS A 731 -14.52 -27.13 7.37
C LYS A 731 -14.71 -25.98 6.36
N GLY A 732 -14.24 -24.80 6.72
CA GLY A 732 -14.38 -23.60 5.90
C GLY A 732 -15.66 -22.79 6.16
N GLN A 733 -16.56 -23.26 7.03
CA GLN A 733 -17.74 -22.51 7.45
C GLN A 733 -17.37 -21.40 8.43
N ILE A 734 -18.00 -20.23 8.28
CA ILE A 734 -17.84 -19.10 9.20
C ILE A 734 -18.61 -19.39 10.48
N ILE A 735 -17.93 -19.28 11.63
CA ILE A 735 -18.48 -19.59 12.96
C ILE A 735 -18.60 -18.36 13.87
N ALA A 736 -17.89 -17.27 13.54
CA ALA A 736 -18.03 -15.98 14.22
C ALA A 736 -17.82 -14.83 13.24
N ASP A 737 -18.68 -13.82 13.36
CA ASP A 737 -18.56 -12.55 12.66
C ASP A 737 -17.45 -11.69 13.27
N GLY A 738 -16.83 -10.84 12.45
CA GLY A 738 -15.89 -9.81 12.85
C GLY A 738 -16.50 -8.40 12.86
N PRO A 739 -15.65 -7.35 12.91
CA PRO A 739 -16.11 -5.98 12.74
C PRO A 739 -16.62 -5.75 11.31
N ALA A 740 -17.72 -5.00 11.18
CA ALA A 740 -18.35 -4.69 9.89
C ALA A 740 -18.69 -5.94 9.04
N THR A 741 -19.14 -7.01 9.70
CA THR A 741 -19.70 -8.21 9.07
C THR A 741 -21.02 -8.60 9.72
N SER A 742 -21.89 -9.28 8.97
CA SER A 742 -23.15 -9.82 9.46
C SER A 742 -23.51 -11.10 8.69
N GLU A 743 -23.85 -12.17 9.41
CA GLU A 743 -24.10 -13.52 8.85
C GLU A 743 -22.97 -14.01 7.91
N GLY A 744 -21.71 -13.69 8.24
CA GLY A 744 -20.55 -14.07 7.45
C GLY A 744 -20.31 -13.24 6.18
N GLN A 745 -21.12 -12.21 5.92
CA GLN A 745 -20.97 -11.29 4.79
C GLN A 745 -20.34 -9.97 5.24
N LEU A 746 -19.65 -9.28 4.32
CA LEU A 746 -19.21 -7.91 4.56
C LEU A 746 -20.43 -6.98 4.70
N SER A 747 -20.45 -6.18 5.75
CA SER A 747 -21.58 -5.30 6.10
C SER A 747 -21.06 -4.00 6.71
N LEU A 748 -20.78 -3.02 5.85
CA LEU A 748 -20.16 -1.73 6.20
C LEU A 748 -21.15 -0.68 6.73
N GLY A 749 -22.45 -0.90 6.58
CA GLY A 749 -23.48 0.13 6.72
C GLY A 749 -24.83 -0.40 7.22
N GLN A 750 -25.89 0.36 6.92
CA GLN A 750 -27.28 0.08 7.25
C GLN A 750 -28.17 0.29 6.03
N ASN A 751 -29.27 -0.48 5.96
CA ASN A 751 -30.32 -0.25 4.97
C ASN A 751 -31.29 0.80 5.55
N ILE A 752 -31.49 1.92 4.84
CA ILE A 752 -32.37 3.01 5.28
C ILE A 752 -33.39 3.37 4.20
N LEU A 753 -34.59 3.78 4.62
CA LEU A 753 -35.61 4.30 3.72
C LEU A 753 -35.28 5.74 3.31
N VAL A 754 -35.08 5.96 2.02
CA VAL A 754 -34.68 7.23 1.43
C VAL A 754 -35.79 7.81 0.56
N ALA A 755 -35.95 9.13 0.58
CA ALA A 755 -36.78 9.88 -0.38
C ALA A 755 -35.95 10.94 -1.12
N TYR A 756 -36.17 11.07 -2.43
CA TYR A 756 -35.53 12.09 -3.27
C TYR A 756 -36.44 13.29 -3.50
N MET A 757 -36.32 14.31 -2.65
CA MET A 757 -37.07 15.56 -2.76
C MET A 757 -36.32 16.70 -2.07
N PRO A 758 -36.45 17.96 -2.52
CA PRO A 758 -35.93 19.10 -1.76
C PRO A 758 -36.71 19.28 -0.45
N TRP A 759 -36.03 19.70 0.62
CA TRP A 759 -36.66 19.96 1.92
C TRP A 759 -36.10 21.22 2.57
N ASP A 760 -36.80 22.35 2.45
CA ASP A 760 -36.46 23.68 3.02
C ASP A 760 -34.99 24.13 2.84
N GLY A 761 -34.28 23.60 1.85
CA GLY A 761 -32.85 23.83 1.66
C GLY A 761 -31.93 23.09 2.65
N TYR A 762 -32.45 22.28 3.57
CA TYR A 762 -31.61 21.49 4.49
C TYR A 762 -30.82 20.39 3.78
N ASN A 763 -31.28 19.94 2.62
CA ASN A 763 -30.57 19.00 1.76
C ASN A 763 -29.97 19.68 0.52
N PHE A 764 -29.64 20.98 0.62
CA PHE A 764 -28.97 21.71 -0.45
C PHE A 764 -27.60 21.09 -0.79
N GLU A 765 -27.25 21.10 -2.08
CA GLU A 765 -26.09 20.40 -2.65
C GLU A 765 -26.02 18.91 -2.28
N ASP A 766 -25.16 18.58 -1.31
CA ASP A 766 -24.86 17.23 -0.83
C ASP A 766 -25.25 17.06 0.65
N ALA A 767 -25.98 18.00 1.22
CA ALA A 767 -26.46 17.86 2.58
C ALA A 767 -27.49 16.73 2.69
N MET A 768 -27.41 15.97 3.78
CA MET A 768 -28.35 14.90 4.12
C MET A 768 -29.18 15.33 5.31
N LEU A 769 -30.48 15.11 5.19
CA LEU A 769 -31.42 15.27 6.29
C LEU A 769 -31.76 13.89 6.84
N LEU A 770 -31.67 13.72 8.15
CA LEU A 770 -31.89 12.45 8.84
C LEU A 770 -33.08 12.54 9.79
N SER A 771 -33.80 11.43 9.94
CA SER A 771 -34.78 11.26 11.01
C SER A 771 -34.11 10.97 12.35
N GLU A 772 -34.65 11.53 13.43
CA GLU A 772 -34.28 11.21 14.81
C GLU A 772 -34.47 9.71 15.14
N LYS A 773 -35.38 9.03 14.44
CA LYS A 773 -35.59 7.57 14.55
C LYS A 773 -34.28 6.79 14.43
N LEU A 774 -33.41 7.18 13.50
CA LEU A 774 -32.11 6.52 13.31
C LEU A 774 -31.21 6.60 14.55
N ILE A 775 -31.33 7.65 15.35
CA ILE A 775 -30.55 7.86 16.57
C ILE A 775 -31.13 7.05 17.74
N HIS A 776 -32.46 6.97 17.82
CA HIS A 776 -33.16 6.14 18.80
C HIS A 776 -32.89 4.65 18.59
N ASP A 777 -32.91 4.21 17.34
CA ASP A 777 -32.58 2.83 16.95
C ASP A 777 -31.06 2.53 17.04
N ASP A 778 -30.24 3.49 17.48
CA ASP A 778 -28.78 3.45 17.50
C ASP A 778 -28.15 3.08 16.13
N LYS A 779 -28.88 3.30 15.03
CA LYS A 779 -28.36 3.17 13.66
C LYS A 779 -27.24 4.19 13.44
N PHE A 780 -26.17 3.76 12.76
CA PHE A 780 -24.93 4.55 12.59
C PHE A 780 -24.16 4.89 13.88
N THR A 781 -24.42 4.20 14.97
CA THR A 781 -23.58 4.33 16.17
C THR A 781 -22.32 3.49 16.03
N SER A 782 -21.15 4.10 16.24
CA SER A 782 -19.84 3.43 16.21
C SER A 782 -19.19 3.41 17.60
N VAL A 783 -18.31 2.43 17.82
CA VAL A 783 -17.50 2.37 19.05
C VAL A 783 -16.05 2.68 18.69
N HIS A 784 -15.48 3.68 19.36
CA HIS A 784 -14.09 4.08 19.18
C HIS A 784 -13.31 3.82 20.46
N ILE A 785 -12.12 3.23 20.33
CA ILE A 785 -11.25 2.89 21.46
C ILE A 785 -9.96 3.69 21.32
N ARG A 786 -9.74 4.63 22.24
CA ARG A 786 -8.56 5.50 22.25
C ARG A 786 -7.61 5.07 23.34
N GLU A 787 -6.32 5.08 23.01
CA GLU A 787 -5.22 4.76 23.92
C GLU A 787 -4.58 6.05 24.43
N PHE A 788 -4.55 6.21 25.75
CA PHE A 788 -3.82 7.28 26.43
C PHE A 788 -2.66 6.66 27.20
N LYS A 789 -1.45 7.18 26.99
CA LYS A 789 -0.23 6.66 27.58
C LYS A 789 0.46 7.75 28.39
N THR A 790 0.93 7.39 29.59
CA THR A 790 1.87 8.20 30.36
C THR A 790 3.08 7.37 30.79
N GLU A 791 4.23 8.02 30.89
CA GLU A 791 5.51 7.44 31.26
C GLU A 791 6.05 8.17 32.49
N ALA A 792 6.52 7.41 33.48
CA ALA A 792 7.26 7.93 34.61
C ALA A 792 8.76 7.81 34.34
N ARG A 793 9.43 8.96 34.18
CA ARG A 793 10.83 9.03 33.76
C ARG A 793 11.76 9.33 34.92
N GLU A 794 13.00 8.87 34.79
CA GLU A 794 14.10 9.38 35.61
C GLU A 794 14.48 10.79 35.15
N THR A 795 14.43 11.75 36.08
CA THR A 795 15.00 13.08 35.87
C THR A 795 16.31 13.21 36.65
N LYS A 796 17.07 14.28 36.40
CA LYS A 796 18.34 14.54 37.09
C LYS A 796 18.18 14.81 38.59
N GLU A 797 17.04 15.34 39.01
CA GLU A 797 16.77 15.70 40.41
C GLU A 797 16.14 14.52 41.14
N ARG A 798 14.88 14.21 40.81
CA ARG A 798 14.09 13.12 41.41
C ARG A 798 13.31 12.39 40.31
N PRO A 799 13.13 11.07 40.38
CA PRO A 799 12.24 10.38 39.44
C PRO A 799 10.82 10.94 39.51
N GLU A 800 10.14 10.98 38.37
CA GLU A 800 8.70 11.21 38.35
C GLU A 800 8.00 9.99 38.96
N GLU A 801 6.96 10.25 39.75
CA GLU A 801 6.22 9.21 40.47
C GLU A 801 4.77 9.17 39.98
N ILE A 802 4.20 7.96 39.87
CA ILE A 802 2.76 7.76 39.63
C ILE A 802 2.15 7.48 40.99
N THR A 803 1.31 8.40 41.46
CA THR A 803 0.74 8.40 42.81
C THR A 803 -0.61 9.10 42.81
N LYS A 804 -1.44 8.77 43.81
CA LYS A 804 -2.71 9.43 44.09
C LYS A 804 -2.52 10.81 44.76
N ASP A 805 -1.37 11.05 45.38
CA ASP A 805 -1.06 12.29 46.11
C ASP A 805 -0.63 13.40 45.14
N ILE A 806 -1.62 14.07 44.52
CA ILE A 806 -1.41 15.11 43.50
C ILE A 806 -1.62 16.51 44.12
N PRO A 807 -0.67 17.44 43.93
CA PRO A 807 -0.78 18.80 44.48
C PRO A 807 -1.94 19.59 43.86
N ASN A 808 -2.64 20.38 44.67
CA ASN A 808 -3.73 21.28 44.27
C ASN A 808 -4.94 20.62 43.58
N VAL A 809 -5.18 19.33 43.83
CA VAL A 809 -6.35 18.59 43.31
C VAL A 809 -7.34 18.30 44.44
N GLY A 810 -8.65 18.48 44.18
CA GLY A 810 -9.72 18.23 45.16
C GLY A 810 -9.95 16.73 45.39
N SER A 811 -10.57 16.37 46.52
CA SER A 811 -10.86 14.96 46.83
C SER A 811 -11.86 14.31 45.86
N GLU A 812 -12.73 15.11 45.23
CA GLU A 812 -13.71 14.65 44.24
C GLU A 812 -13.02 14.07 42.99
N ASP A 813 -12.00 14.74 42.46
CA ASP A 813 -11.22 14.31 41.28
C ASP A 813 -10.41 13.02 41.53
N LEU A 814 -10.23 12.62 42.80
CA LEU A 814 -9.44 11.46 43.21
C LEU A 814 -10.28 10.21 43.53
N LEU A 815 -11.63 10.30 43.45
CA LEU A 815 -12.55 9.21 43.81
C LEU A 815 -12.37 7.97 42.93
N ASP A 816 -12.24 8.20 41.62
CA ASP A 816 -12.12 7.14 40.63
C ASP A 816 -10.70 6.53 40.53
N LEU A 817 -9.70 7.15 41.17
CA LEU A 817 -8.33 6.63 41.22
C LEU A 817 -8.19 5.54 42.30
N ASP A 818 -7.44 4.50 41.99
CA ASP A 818 -6.98 3.48 42.92
C ASP A 818 -5.86 4.00 43.84
N GLU A 819 -5.34 3.14 44.72
CA GLU A 819 -4.27 3.48 45.67
C GLU A 819 -2.94 3.84 44.96
N ASP A 820 -2.72 3.32 43.75
CA ASP A 820 -1.54 3.61 42.93
C ASP A 820 -1.67 4.92 42.13
N GLY A 821 -2.82 5.61 42.21
CA GLY A 821 -3.12 6.81 41.44
C GLY A 821 -3.54 6.53 39.99
N ILE A 822 -4.06 5.35 39.70
CA ILE A 822 -4.51 4.92 38.37
C ILE A 822 -6.03 4.79 38.35
N ILE A 823 -6.66 5.22 37.26
CA ILE A 823 -8.12 5.13 37.09
C ILE A 823 -8.63 3.68 37.13
N LYS A 824 -9.73 3.44 37.84
CA LYS A 824 -10.37 2.13 37.91
C LYS A 824 -11.00 1.73 36.57
N VAL A 825 -10.84 0.45 36.21
CA VAL A 825 -11.52 -0.12 35.04
C VAL A 825 -13.04 -0.09 35.28
N GLY A 826 -13.78 0.45 34.32
CA GLY A 826 -15.23 0.60 34.38
C GLY A 826 -15.73 2.00 34.74
N SER A 827 -14.86 2.90 35.23
CA SER A 827 -15.23 4.30 35.49
C SER A 827 -15.62 5.02 34.20
N MET A 828 -16.65 5.87 34.30
CA MET A 828 -17.07 6.79 33.25
C MET A 828 -16.28 8.07 33.40
N VAL A 829 -15.61 8.50 32.34
CA VAL A 829 -14.73 9.67 32.38
C VAL A 829 -15.16 10.71 31.37
N GLN A 830 -14.97 11.97 31.74
CA GLN A 830 -15.26 13.17 30.95
C GLN A 830 -14.02 14.06 30.87
N ARG A 831 -14.12 15.15 30.11
CA ARG A 831 -13.05 16.13 29.94
C ARG A 831 -12.54 16.63 31.30
N GLY A 832 -11.23 16.54 31.50
CA GLY A 832 -10.55 17.09 32.68
C GLY A 832 -10.26 16.08 33.79
N ASP A 833 -10.97 14.96 33.79
CA ASP A 833 -10.79 13.87 34.75
C ASP A 833 -9.38 13.30 34.66
N ILE A 834 -8.83 12.91 35.82
CA ILE A 834 -7.48 12.36 35.94
C ILE A 834 -7.53 10.87 35.63
N LEU A 835 -6.83 10.45 34.59
CA LEU A 835 -6.68 9.03 34.23
C LEU A 835 -5.53 8.38 35.00
N VAL A 836 -4.42 9.11 35.14
CA VAL A 836 -3.23 8.64 35.85
C VAL A 836 -2.61 9.83 36.57
N GLY A 837 -2.62 9.79 37.89
CA GLY A 837 -1.94 10.71 38.77
C GLY A 837 -0.44 10.63 38.58
N LYS A 838 0.18 11.73 38.16
CA LYS A 838 1.63 11.80 37.95
C LYS A 838 2.15 13.10 38.52
N THR A 839 3.22 12.99 39.30
CA THR A 839 3.87 14.12 39.95
C THR A 839 5.31 14.25 39.47
N ALA A 840 5.70 15.44 39.02
CA ALA A 840 7.06 15.73 38.55
C ALA A 840 7.76 16.70 39.52
N PRO A 841 9.05 16.54 39.82
CA PRO A 841 9.77 17.49 40.68
C PRO A 841 9.75 18.89 40.06
N LYS A 842 9.55 19.90 40.89
CA LYS A 842 9.59 21.30 40.49
C LYS A 842 10.95 21.89 40.87
N GLY A 843 11.68 22.40 39.89
CA GLY A 843 12.96 23.09 40.15
C GLY A 843 12.74 24.36 40.99
N GLU A 844 13.78 24.81 41.70
CA GLU A 844 13.74 26.03 42.52
C GLU A 844 13.49 27.27 41.65
N GLN A 845 12.24 27.72 41.57
CA GLN A 845 11.88 29.00 40.95
C GLN A 845 11.99 30.14 41.97
N GLN A 846 12.64 31.24 41.56
CA GLN A 846 12.60 32.49 42.32
C GLN A 846 11.17 33.05 42.28
N THR A 847 10.42 32.87 43.37
CA THR A 847 9.08 33.46 43.53
C THR A 847 9.17 34.96 43.68
N THR A 848 8.18 35.70 43.14
CA THR A 848 8.13 37.15 43.37
C THR A 848 7.88 37.48 44.86
N PRO A 849 8.22 38.69 45.32
CA PRO A 849 7.95 39.09 46.71
C PRO A 849 6.49 38.94 47.13
N GLU A 850 5.55 39.17 46.21
CA GLU A 850 4.10 39.05 46.43
C GLU A 850 3.67 37.59 46.62
N GLU A 851 4.14 36.68 45.75
CA GLU A 851 3.89 35.24 45.91
C GLU A 851 4.51 34.70 47.20
N ARG A 852 5.71 35.18 47.54
CA ARG A 852 6.39 34.82 48.78
C ARG A 852 5.61 35.29 49.99
N LEU A 853 5.11 36.53 49.97
CA LEU A 853 4.24 37.08 51.02
C LEU A 853 2.94 36.28 51.16
N LEU A 854 2.29 35.93 50.04
CA LEU A 854 1.09 35.09 50.02
C LEU A 854 1.36 33.71 50.66
N ARG A 855 2.48 33.06 50.33
CA ARG A 855 2.85 31.77 50.95
C ARG A 855 3.04 31.88 52.45
N VAL A 856 3.67 32.96 52.92
CA VAL A 856 3.87 33.23 54.35
C VAL A 856 2.54 33.49 55.05
N LEU A 857 1.67 34.32 54.46
CA LEU A 857 0.35 34.67 55.02
C LEU A 857 -0.58 33.46 55.12
N PHE A 858 -0.60 32.59 54.10
CA PHE A 858 -1.49 31.41 54.06
C PHE A 858 -0.87 30.15 54.64
N GLY A 859 0.38 30.20 55.14
CA GLY A 859 1.09 29.04 55.70
C GLY A 859 1.27 27.88 54.71
N LYS A 860 1.08 28.11 53.41
CA LYS A 860 1.26 27.09 52.37
C LYS A 860 2.76 26.87 52.17
N LYS A 861 3.25 25.68 52.55
CA LYS A 861 4.61 25.24 52.20
C LYS A 861 4.76 25.24 50.67
N ALA A 862 5.97 25.54 50.19
CA ALA A 862 6.27 25.32 48.78
C ALA A 862 6.12 23.81 48.51
N GLU A 863 5.24 23.44 47.57
CA GLU A 863 5.18 22.07 47.09
C GLU A 863 6.39 21.85 46.17
N ASP A 864 7.22 20.88 46.52
CA ASP A 864 8.44 20.51 45.76
C ASP A 864 8.10 19.79 44.44
N VAL A 865 6.82 19.58 44.16
CA VAL A 865 6.31 18.72 43.10
C VAL A 865 5.16 19.43 42.38
N GLN A 866 5.08 19.25 41.07
CA GLN A 866 4.02 19.80 40.21
C GLN A 866 3.15 18.69 39.63
N ASP A 867 1.87 19.01 39.37
CA ASP A 867 0.94 18.13 38.67
C ASP A 867 1.38 17.94 37.21
N ALA A 868 1.73 16.71 36.85
CA ALA A 868 2.04 16.27 35.50
C ALA A 868 1.11 15.12 35.06
N SER A 869 -0.07 15.03 35.68
CA SER A 869 -1.03 13.95 35.52
C SER A 869 -1.59 13.86 34.11
N LEU A 870 -1.91 12.64 33.70
CA LEU A 870 -2.61 12.38 32.45
C LEU A 870 -4.09 12.64 32.65
N ARG A 871 -4.64 13.63 31.95
CA ARG A 871 -6.06 13.99 31.99
C ARG A 871 -6.76 13.66 30.68
N VAL A 872 -8.07 13.44 30.74
CA VAL A 872 -8.90 13.24 29.54
C VAL A 872 -8.95 14.55 28.74
N PRO A 873 -8.56 14.55 27.46
CA PRO A 873 -8.56 15.76 26.66
C PRO A 873 -10.00 16.18 26.28
N PRO A 874 -10.21 17.46 25.89
CA PRO A 874 -11.52 17.96 25.48
C PRO A 874 -12.11 17.19 24.30
N GLY A 875 -13.43 16.98 24.33
CA GLY A 875 -14.16 16.27 23.28
C GLY A 875 -14.08 14.75 23.37
N ILE A 876 -13.51 14.20 24.45
CA ILE A 876 -13.48 12.76 24.70
C ILE A 876 -14.27 12.48 25.97
N SER A 877 -15.24 11.57 25.85
CA SER A 877 -15.94 11.00 26.99
C SER A 877 -16.19 9.52 26.71
N GLY A 878 -16.22 8.71 27.75
CA GLY A 878 -16.41 7.28 27.57
C GLY A 878 -16.11 6.46 28.81
N LYS A 879 -16.10 5.15 28.63
CA LYS A 879 -15.84 4.19 29.69
C LYS A 879 -14.41 3.69 29.61
N VAL A 880 -13.72 3.63 30.75
CA VAL A 880 -12.41 2.96 30.83
C VAL A 880 -12.61 1.46 30.70
N ILE A 881 -12.11 0.86 29.62
CA ILE A 881 -12.28 -0.59 29.36
C ILE A 881 -11.11 -1.43 29.86
N ALA A 882 -9.90 -0.86 29.86
CA ALA A 882 -8.70 -1.58 30.23
C ALA A 882 -7.61 -0.60 30.67
N VAL A 883 -6.82 -1.01 31.65
CA VAL A 883 -5.58 -0.34 32.05
C VAL A 883 -4.44 -1.35 32.03
N ARG A 884 -3.33 -0.99 31.38
CA ARG A 884 -2.14 -1.83 31.30
C ARG A 884 -0.96 -1.08 31.89
N THR A 885 -0.34 -1.71 32.89
CA THR A 885 0.83 -1.18 33.57
C THR A 885 2.05 -2.02 33.22
N PHE A 886 3.08 -1.37 32.70
CA PHE A 886 4.38 -1.96 32.41
C PHE A 886 5.40 -1.40 33.39
N VAL A 887 6.18 -2.29 34.01
CA VAL A 887 7.15 -1.93 35.06
C VAL A 887 8.48 -2.58 34.76
N ARG A 888 9.57 -1.83 34.93
CA ARG A 888 10.92 -2.35 34.83
C ARG A 888 11.25 -3.24 36.03
N LEU A 889 11.63 -4.50 35.76
CA LEU A 889 11.86 -5.55 36.77
C LEU A 889 12.89 -5.18 37.84
N GLU A 890 13.93 -4.43 37.45
CA GLU A 890 15.06 -4.04 38.29
C GLU A 890 14.66 -3.17 39.49
N LYS A 891 13.48 -2.52 39.43
CA LYS A 891 13.00 -1.61 40.49
C LYS A 891 11.89 -2.17 41.38
N ILE A 892 11.38 -3.38 41.07
CA ILE A 892 10.35 -4.03 41.89
C ILE A 892 11.02 -4.68 43.10
N THR A 893 10.50 -4.42 44.30
CA THR A 893 11.01 -5.03 45.53
C THR A 893 10.75 -6.54 45.56
N ASP A 894 11.63 -7.33 46.18
CA ASP A 894 11.45 -8.79 46.24
C ASP A 894 10.19 -9.22 47.01
N LYS A 895 9.69 -8.35 47.91
CA LYS A 895 8.42 -8.54 48.63
C LYS A 895 7.22 -8.45 47.68
N GLU A 896 7.18 -7.46 46.80
CA GLU A 896 6.14 -7.31 45.78
C GLU A 896 6.18 -8.45 44.76
N LYS A 897 7.38 -8.94 44.42
CA LYS A 897 7.54 -10.10 43.54
C LYS A 897 6.91 -11.36 44.12
N LYS A 898 7.13 -11.64 45.41
CA LYS A 898 6.52 -12.79 46.08
C LYS A 898 4.99 -12.66 46.16
N LYS A 899 4.49 -11.48 46.56
CA LYS A 899 3.05 -11.23 46.68
C LYS A 899 2.31 -11.48 45.35
N LYS A 900 2.83 -10.94 44.24
CA LYS A 900 2.22 -11.16 42.90
C LYS A 900 2.29 -12.62 42.45
N GLN A 901 3.38 -13.34 42.74
CA GLN A 901 3.47 -14.76 42.41
C GLN A 901 2.47 -15.61 43.20
N GLU A 902 2.26 -15.30 44.48
CA GLU A 902 1.25 -15.95 45.33
C GLU A 902 -0.17 -15.67 44.82
N GLU A 903 -0.47 -14.43 44.42
CA GLU A 903 -1.75 -14.05 43.82
C GLU A 903 -2.04 -14.86 42.55
N ILE A 904 -1.10 -14.95 41.60
CA ILE A 904 -1.26 -15.72 40.35
C ILE A 904 -1.51 -17.21 40.64
N CYS A 905 -0.78 -17.80 41.59
CA CYS A 905 -0.99 -19.19 42.00
C CYS A 905 -2.38 -19.41 42.61
N SER A 906 -2.83 -18.50 43.49
CA SER A 906 -4.13 -18.62 44.16
C SER A 906 -5.30 -18.56 43.18
N ILE A 907 -5.22 -17.71 42.15
CA ILE A 907 -6.24 -17.55 41.11
C ILE A 907 -6.32 -18.84 40.27
N TYR A 908 -5.18 -19.41 39.91
CA TYR A 908 -5.12 -20.67 39.15
C TYR A 908 -5.77 -21.82 39.92
N GLU A 909 -5.42 -22.00 41.20
CA GLU A 909 -5.96 -23.08 42.04
C GLU A 909 -7.49 -22.94 42.24
N ALA A 910 -7.97 -21.72 42.52
CA ALA A 910 -9.39 -21.45 42.67
C ALA A 910 -10.17 -21.77 41.38
N THR A 911 -9.64 -21.34 40.23
CA THR A 911 -10.27 -21.57 38.91
C THR A 911 -10.26 -23.06 38.55
N LYS A 912 -9.17 -23.77 38.84
CA LYS A 912 -9.05 -25.21 38.62
C LYS A 912 -10.05 -26.00 39.48
N ALA A 913 -10.19 -25.64 40.76
CA ALA A 913 -11.15 -26.27 41.67
C ALA A 913 -12.60 -26.10 41.17
N LYS A 914 -12.94 -24.90 40.68
CA LYS A 914 -14.24 -24.61 40.07
C LYS A 914 -14.48 -25.49 38.84
N LEU A 915 -13.49 -25.59 37.94
CA LEU A 915 -13.57 -26.41 36.73
C LEU A 915 -13.83 -27.90 37.04
N HIS A 916 -13.16 -28.46 38.06
CA HIS A 916 -13.38 -29.85 38.47
C HIS A 916 -14.76 -30.09 39.07
N LYS A 917 -15.31 -29.11 39.81
CA LYS A 917 -16.67 -29.17 40.35
C LYS A 917 -17.70 -29.21 39.21
N ASP A 918 -17.55 -28.32 38.24
CA ASP A 918 -18.44 -28.21 37.08
C ASP A 918 -18.39 -29.49 36.23
N LYS A 919 -17.19 -30.07 36.02
CA LYS A 919 -17.01 -31.35 35.33
C LYS A 919 -17.82 -32.47 35.98
N LYS A 920 -17.74 -32.61 37.31
CA LYS A 920 -18.46 -33.66 38.06
C LYS A 920 -19.98 -33.48 37.97
N GLU A 921 -20.47 -32.25 37.95
CA GLU A 921 -21.91 -31.97 37.82
C GLU A 921 -22.43 -32.27 36.41
N CYS A 922 -21.68 -31.88 35.36
CA CYS A 922 -22.02 -32.20 33.97
C CYS A 922 -22.04 -33.70 33.69
N LEU A 923 -21.06 -34.46 34.20
CA LEU A 923 -20.99 -35.91 34.00
C LEU A 923 -22.15 -36.66 34.67
N LYS A 924 -22.70 -36.15 35.78
CA LYS A 924 -23.88 -36.73 36.44
C LYS A 924 -25.17 -36.57 35.63
N ARG A 925 -25.26 -35.54 34.78
CA ARG A 925 -26.46 -35.23 33.96
C ARG A 925 -26.41 -35.83 32.55
N ALA A 926 -25.28 -36.39 32.11
CA ALA A 926 -25.02 -36.77 30.73
C ALA A 926 -25.51 -38.18 30.33
N LYS A 927 -25.92 -38.36 29.08
CA LYS A 927 -26.19 -39.68 28.48
C LYS A 927 -24.88 -40.40 28.12
N LYS A 928 -24.88 -41.74 28.01
CA LYS A 928 -23.69 -42.58 27.66
C LYS A 928 -22.97 -42.17 26.36
N SER A 929 -23.64 -41.50 25.42
CA SER A 929 -23.07 -41.00 24.16
C SER A 929 -22.38 -39.64 24.29
N GLU A 930 -22.69 -38.86 25.32
CA GLU A 930 -22.19 -37.49 25.54
C GLU A 930 -21.03 -37.43 26.53
N THR A 931 -20.86 -38.46 27.35
CA THR A 931 -19.77 -38.56 28.34
C THR A 931 -18.39 -38.37 27.71
N ALA A 932 -18.14 -39.00 26.56
CA ALA A 932 -16.87 -38.86 25.83
C ALA A 932 -16.62 -37.42 25.32
N LYS A 933 -17.68 -36.70 24.93
CA LYS A 933 -17.59 -35.29 24.48
C LYS A 933 -17.28 -34.37 25.66
N ILE A 934 -17.99 -34.57 26.77
CA ILE A 934 -17.84 -33.77 28.00
C ILE A 934 -16.46 -33.98 28.61
N GLU A 935 -15.96 -35.22 28.64
CA GLU A 935 -14.61 -35.50 29.13
C GLU A 935 -13.54 -34.78 28.30
N ALA A 936 -13.64 -34.86 26.97
CA ALA A 936 -12.73 -34.14 26.08
C ALA A 936 -12.78 -32.63 26.31
N LEU A 937 -13.98 -32.06 26.54
CA LEU A 937 -14.18 -30.62 26.75
C LEU A 937 -13.48 -30.11 28.00
N TYR A 938 -13.64 -30.82 29.11
CA TYR A 938 -13.01 -30.41 30.35
C TYR A 938 -11.50 -30.65 30.36
N VAL A 939 -11.00 -31.64 29.60
CA VAL A 939 -9.54 -31.81 29.38
C VAL A 939 -8.97 -30.61 28.63
N ALA A 940 -9.62 -30.18 27.54
CA ALA A 940 -9.19 -29.01 26.78
C ALA A 940 -9.21 -27.73 27.64
N LYS A 941 -10.26 -27.52 28.45
CA LYS A 941 -10.34 -26.38 29.38
C LYS A 941 -9.24 -26.39 30.44
N GLU A 942 -8.89 -27.55 30.98
CA GLU A 942 -7.81 -27.68 31.97
C GLU A 942 -6.44 -27.38 31.33
N GLU A 943 -6.23 -27.80 30.09
CA GLU A 943 -5.01 -27.52 29.32
C GLU A 943 -4.85 -26.02 29.02
N ILE A 944 -5.92 -25.33 28.60
CA ILE A 944 -5.92 -23.87 28.40
C ILE A 944 -5.58 -23.14 29.71
N LEU A 945 -6.23 -23.54 30.82
CA LEU A 945 -6.01 -22.92 32.11
C LEU A 945 -4.54 -23.05 32.55
N ARG A 946 -3.94 -24.22 32.33
CA ARG A 946 -2.52 -24.47 32.60
C ARG A 946 -1.60 -23.61 31.72
N GLN A 947 -1.87 -23.53 30.42
CA GLN A 947 -1.09 -22.71 29.49
C GLN A 947 -1.14 -21.22 29.87
N ASN A 948 -2.32 -20.70 30.21
CA ASN A 948 -2.47 -19.32 30.65
C ASN A 948 -1.65 -19.04 31.94
N TYR A 949 -1.69 -19.96 32.91
CA TYR A 949 -0.90 -19.84 34.14
C TYR A 949 0.62 -19.86 33.87
N GLU A 950 1.10 -20.78 33.04
CA GLU A 950 2.52 -20.84 32.65
C GLU A 950 2.95 -19.56 31.94
N THR A 951 2.10 -19.03 31.04
CA THR A 951 2.35 -17.77 30.32
C THR A 951 2.41 -16.57 31.26
N GLU A 952 1.48 -16.42 32.20
CA GLU A 952 1.50 -15.32 33.17
C GLU A 952 2.71 -15.39 34.10
N LYS A 953 3.10 -16.61 34.51
CA LYS A 953 4.28 -16.84 35.34
C LYS A 953 5.57 -16.48 34.60
N GLU A 954 5.69 -16.88 33.33
CA GLU A 954 6.81 -16.47 32.48
C GLU A 954 6.84 -14.96 32.24
N ARG A 955 5.68 -14.35 31.98
CA ARG A 955 5.50 -12.91 31.81
C ARG A 955 6.03 -12.14 33.00
N PHE A 956 5.69 -12.57 34.21
CA PHE A 956 6.18 -11.95 35.42
C PHE A 956 7.70 -12.13 35.61
N LYS A 957 8.24 -13.32 35.27
CA LYS A 957 9.67 -13.61 35.38
C LYS A 957 10.56 -12.83 34.40
N LYS A 958 10.12 -12.64 33.16
CA LYS A 958 10.89 -11.97 32.10
C LYS A 958 10.90 -10.44 32.27
N GLY A 959 9.85 -9.87 32.87
CA GLY A 959 9.66 -8.42 32.98
C GLY A 959 9.43 -7.74 31.63
N ASP A 960 9.10 -6.45 31.68
CA ASP A 960 8.86 -5.67 30.47
C ASP A 960 10.12 -4.87 30.09
N ASP A 961 10.37 -4.82 28.78
CA ASP A 961 11.52 -4.13 28.18
C ASP A 961 11.11 -2.67 27.90
N LEU A 962 11.47 -1.76 28.81
CA LEU A 962 11.15 -0.33 28.73
C LEU A 962 12.39 0.47 28.30
N PRO A 963 12.21 1.65 27.66
CA PRO A 963 13.32 2.55 27.38
C PRO A 963 14.15 2.88 28.63
N VAL A 964 15.44 3.10 28.47
CA VAL A 964 16.42 3.19 29.59
C VAL A 964 16.01 4.19 30.69
N SER A 965 15.40 5.32 30.33
CA SER A 965 14.97 6.36 31.28
C SER A 965 13.56 6.18 31.84
N VAL A 966 12.79 5.19 31.38
CA VAL A 966 11.38 4.99 31.75
C VAL A 966 11.29 3.88 32.79
N ASN A 967 10.77 4.22 33.97
CA ASN A 967 10.61 3.29 35.08
C ASN A 967 9.30 2.50 35.00
N LYS A 968 8.20 3.22 34.71
CA LYS A 968 6.84 2.71 34.67
C LYS A 968 6.10 3.37 33.52
N THR A 969 5.27 2.60 32.83
CA THR A 969 4.39 3.09 31.77
C THR A 969 2.98 2.61 32.06
N VAL A 970 2.02 3.52 32.02
CA VAL A 970 0.59 3.20 32.18
C VAL A 970 -0.13 3.57 30.89
N LYS A 971 -0.86 2.61 30.35
CA LYS A 971 -1.73 2.76 29.18
C LYS A 971 -3.18 2.60 29.62
N VAL A 972 -4.01 3.59 29.35
CA VAL A 972 -5.45 3.60 29.64
C VAL A 972 -6.21 3.58 28.33
N TYR A 973 -7.15 2.65 28.20
CA TYR A 973 -8.01 2.51 27.03
C TYR A 973 -9.41 3.00 27.37
N ILE A 974 -9.88 4.02 26.64
CA ILE A 974 -11.22 4.59 26.79
C ILE A 974 -12.05 4.20 25.57
N ALA A 975 -13.19 3.58 25.80
CA ALA A 975 -14.19 3.31 24.77
C ALA A 975 -15.26 4.39 24.77
N ALA A 976 -15.40 5.09 23.64
CA ALA A 976 -16.44 6.07 23.38
C ALA A 976 -17.49 5.48 22.44
N LYS A 977 -18.77 5.66 22.76
CA LYS A 977 -19.91 5.32 21.89
C LYS A 977 -20.32 6.60 21.16
N LEU A 978 -20.03 6.67 19.86
CA LEU A 978 -20.27 7.87 19.04
C LEU A 978 -21.50 7.66 18.16
N LYS A 979 -22.60 8.31 18.55
CA LYS A 979 -23.83 8.38 17.75
C LYS A 979 -23.62 9.26 16.51
N VAL A 980 -24.53 9.21 15.55
CA VAL A 980 -24.53 10.15 14.42
C VAL A 980 -24.94 11.54 14.91
N GLN A 981 -24.23 12.58 14.46
CA GLN A 981 -24.49 13.97 14.81
C GLN A 981 -24.48 14.88 13.58
N VAL A 982 -24.97 16.10 13.72
CA VAL A 982 -24.86 17.13 12.68
C VAL A 982 -23.38 17.42 12.39
N GLY A 983 -23.02 17.44 11.11
CA GLY A 983 -21.65 17.61 10.65
C GLY A 983 -20.90 16.29 10.37
N ASP A 984 -21.43 15.14 10.82
CA ASP A 984 -20.89 13.84 10.42
C ASP A 984 -21.09 13.60 8.93
N LYS A 985 -20.19 12.79 8.36
CA LYS A 985 -20.21 12.45 6.94
C LYS A 985 -20.72 11.03 6.72
N LEU A 986 -21.79 10.92 5.93
CA LEU A 986 -22.33 9.65 5.44
C LEU A 986 -22.09 9.53 3.93
N ALA A 987 -22.14 8.30 3.43
CA ALA A 987 -22.06 8.05 1.99
C ALA A 987 -22.84 6.79 1.59
N GLY A 988 -23.29 6.74 0.35
CA GLY A 988 -23.69 5.48 -0.31
C GLY A 988 -22.51 4.85 -1.04
N ARG A 989 -22.76 3.70 -1.69
CA ARG A 989 -21.75 2.97 -2.47
C ARG A 989 -21.42 3.62 -3.82
N HIS A 990 -22.35 4.42 -4.35
CA HIS A 990 -22.31 5.05 -5.67
C HIS A 990 -21.60 6.42 -5.70
N GLY A 991 -20.69 6.68 -4.75
CA GLY A 991 -19.94 7.93 -4.66
C GLY A 991 -20.79 9.16 -4.26
N ASN A 992 -22.03 8.96 -3.82
CA ASN A 992 -22.88 9.97 -3.21
C ASN A 992 -22.45 10.18 -1.74
N LYS A 993 -21.72 11.26 -1.48
CA LYS A 993 -21.33 11.68 -0.13
C LYS A 993 -22.26 12.77 0.35
N GLY A 994 -22.52 12.79 1.64
CA GLY A 994 -23.24 13.91 2.23
C GLY A 994 -22.89 14.18 3.68
N ILE A 995 -23.05 15.44 4.07
CA ILE A 995 -22.87 15.90 5.45
C ILE A 995 -24.26 15.95 6.07
N VAL A 996 -24.40 15.39 7.27
CA VAL A 996 -25.64 15.50 8.04
C VAL A 996 -25.84 16.96 8.39
N ALA A 997 -26.79 17.65 7.75
CA ALA A 997 -27.04 19.07 7.98
C ALA A 997 -28.04 19.28 9.12
N ARG A 998 -29.06 18.43 9.21
CA ARG A 998 -30.06 18.49 10.27
C ARG A 998 -30.60 17.09 10.57
N ILE A 999 -30.87 16.86 11.84
CA ILE A 999 -31.67 15.73 12.31
C ILE A 999 -33.04 16.29 12.67
N LEU A 1000 -34.09 15.81 12.02
CA LEU A 1000 -35.47 16.22 12.30
C LEU A 1000 -36.16 15.23 13.25
N PRO A 1001 -37.04 15.73 14.13
CA PRO A 1001 -37.96 14.88 14.88
C PRO A 1001 -38.77 13.98 13.95
N ILE A 1002 -39.25 12.85 14.46
CA ILE A 1002 -39.95 11.84 13.67
C ILE A 1002 -41.26 12.41 13.10
N GLU A 1003 -41.94 13.23 13.89
CA GLU A 1003 -43.18 13.91 13.56
C GLU A 1003 -43.03 14.96 12.44
N ASP A 1004 -41.86 15.57 12.30
CA ASP A 1004 -41.59 16.57 11.26
C ASP A 1004 -41.16 15.94 9.93
N MET A 1005 -40.82 14.65 9.93
CA MET A 1005 -40.34 13.97 8.74
C MET A 1005 -41.48 13.73 7.76
N PRO A 1006 -41.23 13.84 6.44
CA PRO A 1006 -42.20 13.36 5.47
C PRO A 1006 -42.43 11.87 5.68
N HIS A 1007 -43.69 11.47 5.63
CA HIS A 1007 -44.11 10.11 5.89
C HIS A 1007 -44.90 9.53 4.73
N LEU A 1008 -44.89 8.20 4.68
CA LEU A 1008 -45.67 7.41 3.75
C LEU A 1008 -47.16 7.45 4.14
N PRO A 1009 -48.07 7.07 3.21
CA PRO A 1009 -49.51 7.02 3.47
C PRO A 1009 -49.92 6.10 4.63
N ASP A 1010 -49.08 5.12 4.98
CA ASP A 1010 -49.26 4.22 6.12
C ASP A 1010 -48.82 4.84 7.47
N GLY A 1011 -48.29 6.07 7.44
CA GLY A 1011 -47.74 6.78 8.60
C GLY A 1011 -46.26 6.48 8.86
N THR A 1012 -45.60 5.66 8.04
CA THR A 1012 -44.18 5.34 8.21
C THR A 1012 -43.31 6.54 7.80
N PRO A 1013 -42.51 7.14 8.70
CA PRO A 1013 -41.63 8.25 8.36
C PRO A 1013 -40.46 7.77 7.50
N VAL A 1014 -40.02 8.62 6.58
CA VAL A 1014 -38.78 8.41 5.81
C VAL A 1014 -37.58 8.54 6.76
N ASP A 1015 -36.54 7.71 6.58
CA ASP A 1015 -35.37 7.75 7.45
C ASP A 1015 -34.37 8.84 7.01
N CYS A 1016 -34.24 9.10 5.69
CA CYS A 1016 -33.36 10.12 5.13
C CYS A 1016 -33.93 10.79 3.88
N VAL A 1017 -33.76 12.12 3.75
CA VAL A 1017 -34.16 12.87 2.57
C VAL A 1017 -32.92 13.37 1.82
N LEU A 1018 -32.84 13.06 0.51
CA LEU A 1018 -31.75 13.42 -0.39
C LEU A 1018 -32.22 14.36 -1.50
N SER A 1019 -31.30 15.17 -2.01
CA SER A 1019 -31.58 16.06 -3.13
C SER A 1019 -31.64 15.28 -4.45
N PRO A 1020 -32.71 15.41 -5.25
CA PRO A 1020 -32.77 14.79 -6.58
C PRO A 1020 -31.79 15.42 -7.57
N LEU A 1021 -31.39 16.68 -7.37
CA LEU A 1021 -30.48 17.42 -8.25
C LEU A 1021 -29.06 16.84 -8.28
N ALA A 1022 -28.72 16.07 -7.26
CA ALA A 1022 -27.42 15.42 -7.12
C ALA A 1022 -27.18 14.30 -8.15
N ILE A 1023 -28.24 13.70 -8.70
CA ILE A 1023 -28.14 12.53 -9.58
C ILE A 1023 -27.74 12.93 -11.02
N PRO A 1024 -28.45 13.85 -11.71
CA PRO A 1024 -28.13 14.17 -13.09
C PRO A 1024 -26.75 14.83 -13.25
N SER A 1025 -26.37 15.66 -12.27
CA SER A 1025 -25.07 16.36 -12.27
C SER A 1025 -23.87 15.43 -12.07
N ARG A 1026 -24.09 14.26 -11.45
CA ARG A 1026 -23.03 13.30 -11.11
C ARG A 1026 -23.08 12.01 -11.91
N MET A 1027 -24.15 11.79 -12.67
CA MET A 1027 -24.36 10.61 -13.51
C MET A 1027 -24.14 9.28 -12.75
N ASN A 1028 -24.66 9.17 -11.53
CA ASN A 1028 -24.67 7.94 -10.73
C ASN A 1028 -26.08 7.39 -10.57
N VAL A 1029 -26.62 6.89 -11.68
CA VAL A 1029 -28.00 6.39 -11.75
C VAL A 1029 -28.14 5.05 -11.02
N GLY A 1030 -27.04 4.32 -10.80
CA GLY A 1030 -27.05 3.04 -10.09
C GLY A 1030 -27.71 3.11 -8.70
N GLN A 1031 -27.62 4.25 -8.01
CA GLN A 1031 -28.27 4.45 -6.72
C GLN A 1031 -29.81 4.41 -6.80
N LEU A 1032 -30.41 4.84 -7.92
CA LEU A 1032 -31.87 4.76 -8.13
C LEU A 1032 -32.32 3.31 -8.35
N LEU A 1033 -31.52 2.53 -9.06
CA LEU A 1033 -31.79 1.11 -9.25
C LEU A 1033 -31.61 0.34 -7.93
N GLU A 1034 -30.61 0.71 -7.12
CA GLU A 1034 -30.40 0.18 -5.78
C GLU A 1034 -31.62 0.40 -4.88
N ILE A 1035 -32.18 1.61 -4.80
CA ILE A 1035 -33.32 1.88 -3.92
C ILE A 1035 -34.59 1.11 -4.32
N MET A 1036 -34.83 0.95 -5.63
CA MET A 1036 -36.00 0.26 -6.16
C MET A 1036 -35.93 -1.24 -5.82
N LEU A 1037 -34.78 -1.85 -6.12
CA LEU A 1037 -34.54 -3.25 -5.84
C LEU A 1037 -34.44 -3.51 -4.33
N GLY A 1038 -33.86 -2.58 -3.57
CA GLY A 1038 -33.78 -2.62 -2.12
C GLY A 1038 -35.15 -2.56 -1.44
N TRP A 1039 -36.05 -1.70 -1.93
CA TRP A 1039 -37.44 -1.66 -1.46
C TRP A 1039 -38.13 -3.01 -1.69
N SER A 1040 -38.00 -3.55 -2.90
CA SER A 1040 -38.55 -4.86 -3.26
C SER A 1040 -37.97 -5.98 -2.40
N GLY A 1041 -36.66 -5.96 -2.14
CA GLY A 1041 -35.97 -6.91 -1.27
C GLY A 1041 -36.43 -6.86 0.18
N LYS A 1042 -36.66 -5.65 0.72
CA LYS A 1042 -37.19 -5.45 2.07
C LYS A 1042 -38.59 -6.03 2.20
N GLU A 1043 -39.52 -5.69 1.31
CA GLU A 1043 -40.91 -6.16 1.38
C GLU A 1043 -41.01 -7.67 1.14
N LEU A 1044 -40.18 -8.24 0.26
CA LEU A 1044 -40.15 -9.68 0.00
C LEU A 1044 -39.44 -10.47 1.12
N GLY A 1045 -38.58 -9.83 1.92
CA GLY A 1045 -37.72 -10.51 2.91
C GLY A 1045 -36.59 -11.31 2.24
N MET A 1046 -36.09 -10.82 1.11
CA MET A 1046 -35.08 -11.49 0.28
C MET A 1046 -33.87 -10.59 0.03
N GLN A 1047 -32.68 -11.21 0.00
CA GLN A 1047 -31.45 -10.55 -0.43
C GLN A 1047 -31.33 -10.66 -1.95
N MET A 1048 -31.17 -9.50 -2.61
CA MET A 1048 -31.07 -9.35 -4.05
C MET A 1048 -29.60 -9.27 -4.45
N ILE A 1049 -29.10 -10.26 -5.20
CA ILE A 1049 -27.71 -10.33 -5.66
C ILE A 1049 -27.64 -9.90 -7.11
N THR A 1050 -26.98 -8.78 -7.36
CA THR A 1050 -26.76 -8.16 -8.67
C THR A 1050 -25.26 -8.13 -8.93
N PRO A 1051 -24.69 -9.16 -9.58
CA PRO A 1051 -23.27 -9.18 -9.94
C PRO A 1051 -22.91 -8.02 -10.87
N VAL A 1052 -21.69 -7.50 -10.74
CA VAL A 1052 -21.23 -6.33 -11.52
C VAL A 1052 -21.12 -6.66 -13.02
N PHE A 1053 -21.63 -5.77 -13.88
CA PHE A 1053 -21.73 -5.94 -15.34
C PHE A 1053 -22.60 -7.13 -15.80
N ASN A 1054 -23.30 -7.79 -14.87
CA ASN A 1054 -24.15 -8.95 -15.11
C ASN A 1054 -25.35 -8.91 -14.13
N GLY A 1055 -25.84 -7.70 -13.86
CA GLY A 1055 -26.86 -7.43 -12.87
C GLY A 1055 -28.29 -7.60 -13.38
N ALA A 1056 -29.25 -7.32 -12.50
CA ALA A 1056 -30.67 -7.21 -12.84
C ALA A 1056 -30.89 -6.10 -13.89
N SER A 1057 -31.69 -6.38 -14.92
CA SER A 1057 -32.13 -5.33 -15.85
C SER A 1057 -33.22 -4.46 -15.23
N GLU A 1058 -33.43 -3.25 -15.77
CA GLU A 1058 -34.49 -2.33 -15.31
C GLU A 1058 -35.88 -2.99 -15.33
N GLU A 1059 -36.20 -3.75 -16.39
CA GLU A 1059 -37.46 -4.50 -16.51
C GLU A 1059 -37.61 -5.53 -15.38
N GLN A 1060 -36.55 -6.29 -15.08
CA GLN A 1060 -36.57 -7.27 -13.99
C GLN A 1060 -36.77 -6.57 -12.65
N ILE A 1061 -36.14 -5.42 -12.41
CA ILE A 1061 -36.34 -4.65 -11.19
C ILE A 1061 -37.83 -4.26 -11.06
N LYS A 1062 -38.44 -3.75 -12.14
CA LYS A 1062 -39.87 -3.41 -12.18
C LYS A 1062 -40.76 -4.62 -11.90
N ASP A 1063 -40.46 -5.79 -12.47
CA ASP A 1063 -41.19 -7.03 -12.18
C ASP A 1063 -41.13 -7.41 -10.69
N TYR A 1064 -39.98 -7.23 -10.05
CA TYR A 1064 -39.82 -7.51 -8.62
C TYR A 1064 -40.52 -6.47 -7.74
N VAL A 1065 -40.58 -5.21 -8.17
CA VAL A 1065 -41.43 -4.18 -7.54
C VAL A 1065 -42.90 -4.58 -7.62
N GLU A 1066 -43.37 -5.08 -8.76
CA GLU A 1066 -44.74 -5.59 -8.91
C GLU A 1066 -45.01 -6.80 -8.01
N LYS A 1067 -44.08 -7.76 -7.94
CA LYS A 1067 -44.19 -8.92 -7.02
C LYS A 1067 -44.23 -8.48 -5.56
N ALA A 1068 -43.41 -7.50 -5.17
CA ALA A 1068 -43.44 -6.93 -3.82
C ALA A 1068 -44.79 -6.27 -3.54
N LYS A 1069 -45.31 -5.47 -4.47
CA LYS A 1069 -46.65 -4.87 -4.37
C LYS A 1069 -47.74 -5.92 -4.23
N ALA A 1070 -47.70 -6.99 -5.03
CA ALA A 1070 -48.67 -8.09 -4.95
C ALA A 1070 -48.63 -8.81 -3.60
N LYS A 1071 -47.43 -9.00 -3.01
CA LYS A 1071 -47.29 -9.57 -1.66
C LYS A 1071 -47.94 -8.67 -0.61
N VAL A 1072 -47.63 -7.37 -0.62
CA VAL A 1072 -48.20 -6.41 0.34
C VAL A 1072 -49.72 -6.30 0.16
N LEU A 1073 -50.21 -6.34 -1.09
CA LEU A 1073 -51.64 -6.35 -1.38
C LEU A 1073 -52.32 -7.62 -0.84
N GLY A 1074 -51.72 -8.79 -1.02
CA GLY A 1074 -52.25 -10.05 -0.47
C GLY A 1074 -52.22 -10.12 1.06
N GLU A 1075 -51.23 -9.51 1.71
CA GLU A 1075 -51.21 -9.34 3.17
C GLU A 1075 -52.32 -8.40 3.64
N LYS A 1076 -52.56 -7.32 2.90
CA LYS A 1076 -53.66 -6.40 3.18
C LYS A 1076 -55.03 -7.04 2.96
N GLU A 1077 -55.20 -7.82 1.90
CA GLU A 1077 -56.41 -8.58 1.60
C GLU A 1077 -56.75 -9.52 2.74
N LYS A 1078 -55.79 -10.32 3.23
CA LYS A 1078 -55.98 -11.18 4.41
C LYS A 1078 -56.46 -10.39 5.62
N LEU A 1079 -55.84 -9.23 5.88
CA LEU A 1079 -56.21 -8.38 7.01
C LEU A 1079 -57.60 -7.75 6.87
N LEU A 1080 -58.05 -7.45 5.64
CA LEU A 1080 -59.40 -6.92 5.38
C LEU A 1080 -60.46 -8.03 5.47
N VAL A 1081 -60.15 -9.22 4.97
CA VAL A 1081 -60.99 -10.42 5.12
C VAL A 1081 -61.12 -10.81 6.60
N ASP A 1082 -60.03 -10.78 7.37
CA ASP A 1082 -60.05 -11.02 8.83
C ASP A 1082 -60.90 -9.98 9.59
N ARG A 1083 -61.11 -8.80 9.00
CA ARG A 1083 -62.00 -7.74 9.53
C ARG A 1083 -63.45 -7.87 9.07
N GLY A 1084 -63.78 -8.89 8.27
CA GLY A 1084 -65.14 -9.20 7.83
C GLY A 1084 -65.60 -8.49 6.55
N LEU A 1085 -64.67 -7.95 5.74
CA LEU A 1085 -64.99 -7.37 4.42
C LEU A 1085 -65.02 -8.46 3.35
N GLU A 1086 -66.11 -8.56 2.58
CA GLU A 1086 -66.29 -9.54 1.50
C GLU A 1086 -66.91 -8.89 0.25
N GLY A 1087 -66.64 -9.47 -0.93
CA GLY A 1087 -67.26 -9.04 -2.19
C GLY A 1087 -66.75 -7.68 -2.73
N ILE A 1088 -67.66 -6.83 -3.21
CA ILE A 1088 -67.35 -5.57 -3.91
C ILE A 1088 -66.64 -4.58 -2.98
N GLU A 1089 -67.01 -4.53 -1.70
CA GLU A 1089 -66.39 -3.64 -0.71
C GLU A 1089 -64.91 -3.97 -0.45
N LEU A 1090 -64.55 -5.26 -0.55
CA LEU A 1090 -63.16 -5.72 -0.45
C LEU A 1090 -62.36 -5.26 -1.67
N GLU A 1091 -62.89 -5.45 -2.89
CA GLU A 1091 -62.23 -5.01 -4.13
C GLU A 1091 -62.05 -3.50 -4.20
N GLU A 1092 -63.06 -2.71 -3.83
CA GLU A 1092 -62.96 -1.24 -3.78
C GLU A 1092 -61.91 -0.79 -2.75
N SER A 1093 -61.88 -1.41 -1.57
CA SER A 1093 -60.91 -1.11 -0.52
C SER A 1093 -59.48 -1.47 -0.93
N LEU A 1094 -59.30 -2.59 -1.63
CA LEU A 1094 -58.01 -3.02 -2.16
C LEU A 1094 -57.50 -2.11 -3.28
N ASN A 1095 -58.37 -1.72 -4.21
CA ASN A 1095 -58.03 -0.79 -5.29
C ASN A 1095 -57.65 0.59 -4.75
N LYS A 1096 -58.36 1.07 -3.73
CA LYS A 1096 -58.00 2.31 -3.03
C LYS A 1096 -56.63 2.21 -2.37
N PHE A 1097 -56.37 1.14 -1.62
CA PHE A 1097 -55.08 0.89 -0.98
C PHE A 1097 -53.94 0.77 -2.00
N ALA A 1098 -54.15 0.09 -3.13
CA ALA A 1098 -53.15 -0.08 -4.16
C ALA A 1098 -52.75 1.26 -4.83
N ASN A 1099 -53.71 2.19 -4.98
CA ASN A 1099 -53.45 3.49 -5.59
C ASN A 1099 -52.86 4.51 -4.61
N GLU A 1100 -53.30 4.48 -3.35
CA GLU A 1100 -52.91 5.47 -2.35
C GLU A 1100 -51.68 5.05 -1.55
N SER A 1101 -51.54 3.77 -1.18
CA SER A 1101 -50.53 3.29 -0.21
C SER A 1101 -49.37 2.51 -0.82
N LEU A 1102 -49.45 2.09 -2.09
CA LEU A 1102 -48.36 1.40 -2.77
C LEU A 1102 -47.66 2.32 -3.77
N PRO A 1103 -46.34 2.16 -3.97
CA PRO A 1103 -45.63 2.95 -4.96
C PRO A 1103 -45.96 2.51 -6.40
N THR A 1104 -45.66 3.38 -7.36
CA THR A 1104 -45.64 3.03 -8.78
C THR A 1104 -44.53 2.02 -9.08
N ASN A 1105 -44.49 1.50 -10.30
CA ASN A 1105 -43.45 0.55 -10.73
C ASN A 1105 -42.04 1.18 -10.74
N ASP A 1106 -41.95 2.52 -10.84
CA ASP A 1106 -40.71 3.28 -10.68
C ASP A 1106 -40.42 3.66 -9.21
N CYS A 1107 -41.06 2.98 -8.25
CA CYS A 1107 -41.00 3.25 -6.81
C CYS A 1107 -41.33 4.70 -6.41
N LYS A 1108 -42.30 5.35 -7.08
CA LYS A 1108 -42.78 6.69 -6.70
C LYS A 1108 -44.07 6.60 -5.88
N ILE A 1109 -44.16 7.35 -4.80
CA ILE A 1109 -45.34 7.39 -3.93
C ILE A 1109 -45.66 8.83 -3.51
N THR A 1110 -46.92 9.11 -3.22
CA THR A 1110 -47.31 10.39 -2.61
C THR A 1110 -46.88 10.38 -1.14
N LEU A 1111 -45.98 11.29 -0.79
CA LEU A 1111 -45.60 11.53 0.60
C LEU A 1111 -46.49 12.61 1.21
N TYR A 1112 -46.57 12.64 2.53
CA TYR A 1112 -47.26 13.67 3.30
C TYR A 1112 -46.24 14.42 4.14
N ASP A 1113 -46.38 15.74 4.23
CA ASP A 1113 -45.57 16.56 5.12
C ASP A 1113 -45.94 16.28 6.57
N GLY A 1114 -44.98 15.86 7.40
CA GLY A 1114 -45.23 15.57 8.81
C GLY A 1114 -45.67 16.79 9.62
N ARG A 1115 -45.33 18.00 9.17
CA ARG A 1115 -45.67 19.25 9.90
C ARG A 1115 -47.10 19.71 9.65
N THR A 1116 -47.55 19.64 8.39
CA THR A 1116 -48.88 20.14 7.98
C THR A 1116 -49.90 19.03 7.82
N GLY A 1117 -49.45 17.80 7.58
CA GLY A 1117 -50.29 16.65 7.19
C GLY A 1117 -50.77 16.72 5.74
N GLU A 1118 -50.34 17.71 4.95
CA GLU A 1118 -50.76 17.86 3.56
C GLU A 1118 -49.95 16.94 2.63
N PRO A 1119 -50.59 16.34 1.60
CA PRO A 1119 -49.87 15.56 0.60
C PRO A 1119 -49.01 16.45 -0.29
N PHE A 1120 -47.81 15.98 -0.66
CA PHE A 1120 -46.99 16.64 -1.67
C PHE A 1120 -47.65 16.58 -3.05
N MET A 1121 -47.48 17.65 -3.84
CA MET A 1121 -48.11 17.79 -5.16
C MET A 1121 -47.71 16.70 -6.15
N GLU A 1122 -46.45 16.24 -6.09
CA GLU A 1122 -45.90 15.24 -7.00
C GLU A 1122 -45.47 13.99 -6.23
N LYS A 1123 -45.55 12.83 -6.89
CA LYS A 1123 -45.07 11.57 -6.31
C LYS A 1123 -43.55 11.60 -6.22
N VAL A 1124 -43.03 11.26 -5.05
CA VAL A 1124 -41.60 11.28 -4.73
C VAL A 1124 -41.04 9.87 -4.91
N THR A 1125 -39.83 9.76 -5.49
CA THR A 1125 -39.11 8.49 -5.56
C THR A 1125 -38.64 8.09 -4.17
N ILE A 1126 -39.06 6.90 -3.73
CA ILE A 1126 -38.66 6.30 -2.46
C ILE A 1126 -37.95 4.96 -2.68
N GLY A 1127 -37.22 4.51 -1.68
CA GLY A 1127 -36.78 3.13 -1.61
C GLY A 1127 -35.70 2.90 -0.56
N VAL A 1128 -35.09 1.73 -0.56
CA VAL A 1128 -34.15 1.34 0.51
C VAL A 1128 -32.72 1.35 -0.01
N MET A 1129 -31.89 2.25 0.51
CA MET A 1129 -30.48 2.40 0.14
C MET A 1129 -29.55 1.82 1.21
N TYR A 1130 -28.41 1.27 0.79
CA TYR A 1130 -27.34 0.91 1.72
C TYR A 1130 -26.38 2.09 1.95
N VAL A 1131 -26.42 2.65 3.17
CA VAL A 1131 -25.64 3.83 3.56
C VAL A 1131 -24.60 3.47 4.62
N MET A 1132 -23.43 4.10 4.56
CA MET A 1132 -22.32 3.91 5.49
C MET A 1132 -21.93 5.21 6.19
N LYS A 1133 -21.49 5.10 7.46
CA LYS A 1133 -20.90 6.21 8.22
C LYS A 1133 -19.40 6.23 8.00
N LEU A 1134 -18.84 7.36 7.54
CA LEU A 1134 -17.41 7.47 7.27
C LEU A 1134 -16.63 7.85 8.52
N ASN A 1135 -15.32 7.55 8.54
CA ASN A 1135 -14.40 7.89 9.64
C ASN A 1135 -14.11 9.40 9.78
N HIS A 1136 -14.90 10.24 9.12
CA HIS A 1136 -14.79 11.68 9.11
C HIS A 1136 -15.79 12.29 10.08
N LEU A 1137 -15.54 12.09 11.37
CA LEU A 1137 -16.41 12.54 12.46
C LEU A 1137 -16.25 14.03 12.73
N VAL A 1138 -17.35 14.69 13.10
CA VAL A 1138 -17.35 16.12 13.44
C VAL A 1138 -16.50 16.41 14.68
N GLU A 1139 -16.61 15.57 15.72
CA GLU A 1139 -15.87 15.73 16.98
C GLU A 1139 -14.34 15.72 16.79
N ASP A 1140 -13.86 14.98 15.79
CA ASP A 1140 -12.44 14.91 15.46
C ASP A 1140 -11.96 16.12 14.68
N LYS A 1141 -12.84 16.75 13.89
CA LYS A 1141 -12.53 17.93 13.07
C LYS A 1141 -12.73 19.25 13.78
N MET A 1142 -13.65 19.32 14.75
CA MET A 1142 -13.89 20.53 15.50
C MET A 1142 -12.63 20.88 16.31
N HIS A 1143 -12.14 22.10 16.09
CA HIS A 1143 -10.96 22.63 16.77
C HIS A 1143 -11.09 24.13 16.93
N ALA A 1144 -10.91 24.61 18.16
CA ALA A 1144 -10.93 26.03 18.50
C ALA A 1144 -9.79 26.34 19.46
N ARG A 1145 -9.23 27.54 19.32
CA ARG A 1145 -8.14 28.05 20.15
C ARG A 1145 -8.39 29.52 20.47
N SER A 1146 -8.24 29.87 21.73
CA SER A 1146 -8.06 31.26 22.17
C SER A 1146 -6.57 31.55 22.35
N THR A 1147 -5.96 30.96 23.38
CA THR A 1147 -4.52 30.97 23.66
C THR A 1147 -4.01 29.54 23.76
N GLY A 1148 -2.70 29.34 23.65
CA GLY A 1148 -2.11 28.01 23.66
C GLY A 1148 -0.60 28.06 23.60
N PRO A 1149 0.07 26.91 23.41
CA PRO A 1149 1.52 26.87 23.30
C PRO A 1149 2.01 27.55 22.01
N TYR A 1150 3.23 28.06 22.10
CA TYR A 1150 3.93 28.77 21.03
C TYR A 1150 5.27 28.09 20.74
N SER A 1151 5.72 28.21 19.50
CA SER A 1151 7.05 27.77 19.06
C SER A 1151 8.12 28.56 19.79
N LEU A 1152 9.15 27.86 20.30
CA LEU A 1152 10.27 28.52 20.98
C LEU A 1152 11.10 29.39 20.02
N ILE A 1153 11.19 28.99 18.75
CA ILE A 1153 12.04 29.65 17.74
C ILE A 1153 11.31 30.85 17.15
N THR A 1154 10.10 30.63 16.61
CA THR A 1154 9.38 31.66 15.85
C THR A 1154 8.38 32.44 16.70
N GLN A 1155 8.14 32.04 17.95
CA GLN A 1155 7.10 32.60 18.82
C GLN A 1155 5.66 32.53 18.27
N GLN A 1156 5.45 31.82 17.16
CA GLN A 1156 4.15 31.60 16.54
C GLN A 1156 3.36 30.51 17.27
N PRO A 1157 2.02 30.55 17.23
CA PRO A 1157 1.17 29.44 17.63
C PRO A 1157 1.65 28.11 17.03
N LEU A 1158 1.73 27.06 17.85
CA LEU A 1158 2.00 25.71 17.31
C LEU A 1158 0.91 25.29 16.31
N GLY A 1159 1.21 24.32 15.45
CA GLY A 1159 0.25 23.78 14.48
C GLY A 1159 -0.48 22.54 14.99
N GLY A 1160 -1.76 22.41 14.66
CA GLY A 1160 -2.52 21.16 14.81
C GLY A 1160 -3.24 20.98 16.16
N LYS A 1161 -4.35 20.23 16.11
CA LYS A 1161 -5.27 20.02 17.26
C LYS A 1161 -4.61 19.38 18.47
N ALA A 1162 -3.73 18.40 18.27
CA ALA A 1162 -3.05 17.67 19.36
C ALA A 1162 -2.20 18.57 20.26
N GLN A 1163 -1.71 19.69 19.74
CA GLN A 1163 -0.92 20.67 20.48
C GLN A 1163 -1.73 21.91 20.86
N PHE A 1164 -3.06 21.88 20.72
CA PHE A 1164 -3.90 23.08 20.82
C PHE A 1164 -3.38 24.22 19.92
N GLY A 1165 -3.01 23.88 18.70
CA GLY A 1165 -2.39 24.77 17.73
C GLY A 1165 -3.34 25.81 17.13
N GLY A 1166 -2.80 26.85 16.51
CA GLY A 1166 -3.58 27.85 15.76
C GLY A 1166 -3.89 27.40 14.32
N GLN A 1167 -4.85 28.07 13.68
CA GLN A 1167 -5.08 27.95 12.24
C GLN A 1167 -3.97 28.69 11.48
N ARG A 1168 -3.60 28.15 10.31
CA ARG A 1168 -2.64 28.81 9.43
C ARG A 1168 -3.36 29.87 8.61
N PHE A 1169 -2.92 31.13 8.77
CA PHE A 1169 -3.30 32.24 7.91
C PHE A 1169 -2.20 32.41 6.86
N GLY A 1170 -2.48 32.04 5.61
CA GLY A 1170 -1.51 31.98 4.53
C GLY A 1170 -1.55 33.20 3.61
N GLU A 1171 -0.79 33.12 2.52
CA GLU A 1171 -0.63 34.20 1.56
C GLU A 1171 -1.94 34.56 0.83
N MET A 1172 -2.74 33.56 0.45
CA MET A 1172 -4.03 33.79 -0.21
C MET A 1172 -5.03 34.48 0.71
N GLU A 1173 -5.04 34.11 2.00
CA GLU A 1173 -5.92 34.77 2.97
C GLU A 1173 -5.46 36.21 3.27
N VAL A 1174 -4.15 36.49 3.26
CA VAL A 1174 -3.60 37.84 3.33
C VAL A 1174 -4.12 38.69 2.15
N TRP A 1175 -3.97 38.20 0.90
CA TRP A 1175 -4.45 38.92 -0.28
C TRP A 1175 -5.96 39.19 -0.22
N ALA A 1176 -6.74 38.26 0.32
CA ALA A 1176 -8.18 38.47 0.49
C ALA A 1176 -8.47 39.67 1.42
N ILE A 1177 -7.79 39.76 2.57
CA ILE A 1177 -7.97 40.88 3.51
C ILE A 1177 -7.43 42.19 2.96
N GLU A 1178 -6.31 42.16 2.22
CA GLU A 1178 -5.78 43.31 1.49
C GLU A 1178 -6.78 43.82 0.45
N GLY A 1179 -7.44 42.93 -0.29
CA GLY A 1179 -8.46 43.26 -1.28
C GLY A 1179 -9.67 43.99 -0.66
N TYR A 1180 -10.01 43.72 0.59
CA TYR A 1180 -11.03 44.46 1.34
C TYR A 1180 -10.53 45.80 1.93
N GLY A 1181 -9.22 46.07 1.88
CA GLY A 1181 -8.62 47.25 2.51
C GLY A 1181 -8.61 47.18 4.05
N ALA A 1182 -8.78 46.00 4.65
CA ALA A 1182 -8.91 45.81 6.09
C ALA A 1182 -7.53 45.73 6.79
N ALA A 1183 -6.75 46.81 6.68
CA ALA A 1183 -5.36 46.86 7.14
C ALA A 1183 -5.18 46.56 8.64
N HIS A 1184 -6.09 47.02 9.51
CA HIS A 1184 -5.99 46.76 10.95
C HIS A 1184 -6.22 45.29 11.32
N ILE A 1185 -7.16 44.63 10.63
CA ILE A 1185 -7.42 43.19 10.83
C ILE A 1185 -6.20 42.39 10.38
N LEU A 1186 -5.63 42.73 9.23
CA LEU A 1186 -4.42 42.10 8.73
C LEU A 1186 -3.25 42.29 9.70
N GLN A 1187 -3.04 43.52 10.15
CA GLN A 1187 -2.00 43.85 11.12
C GLN A 1187 -2.18 43.03 12.39
N GLU A 1188 -3.40 42.90 12.91
CA GLU A 1188 -3.69 42.10 14.11
C GLU A 1188 -3.33 40.62 13.92
N PHE A 1189 -3.76 40.01 12.79
CA PHE A 1189 -3.48 38.61 12.49
C PHE A 1189 -1.99 38.31 12.36
N LEU A 1190 -1.22 39.21 11.72
CA LEU A 1190 0.20 39.01 11.49
C LEU A 1190 1.09 39.34 12.70
N THR A 1191 0.58 40.05 13.71
CA THR A 1191 1.37 40.51 14.87
C THR A 1191 0.85 39.92 16.18
N VAL A 1192 -0.09 40.59 16.84
CA VAL A 1192 -0.58 40.33 18.20
C VAL A 1192 -1.34 39.02 18.35
N LYS A 1193 -1.94 38.49 17.28
CA LYS A 1193 -2.53 37.13 17.27
C LYS A 1193 -1.52 36.03 16.91
N SER A 1194 -0.30 36.40 16.50
CA SER A 1194 0.74 35.50 16.02
C SER A 1194 1.98 35.57 16.94
N ASP A 1195 3.02 36.27 16.52
CA ASP A 1195 4.38 36.19 17.06
C ASP A 1195 4.85 37.44 17.82
N ASP A 1196 4.03 38.49 17.93
CA ASP A 1196 4.33 39.61 18.82
C ASP A 1196 4.09 39.23 20.29
N VAL A 1197 5.19 38.88 20.98
CA VAL A 1197 5.17 38.38 22.36
C VAL A 1197 4.66 39.42 23.37
N GLU A 1198 5.06 40.68 23.22
CA GLU A 1198 4.62 41.73 24.13
C GLU A 1198 3.22 42.21 23.77
N GLY A 1199 2.98 42.41 22.48
CA GLY A 1199 1.70 42.90 21.98
C GLY A 1199 0.55 41.96 22.30
N ARG A 1200 0.76 40.63 22.22
CA ARG A 1200 -0.29 39.66 22.60
C ARG A 1200 -0.66 39.71 24.08
N VAL A 1201 0.31 39.91 24.98
CA VAL A 1201 0.06 40.02 26.42
C VAL A 1201 -0.66 41.32 26.75
N LYS A 1202 -0.20 42.43 26.15
CA LYS A 1202 -0.86 43.74 26.28
C LYS A 1202 -2.30 43.68 25.76
N MET A 1203 -2.51 43.06 24.60
CA MET A 1203 -3.84 42.89 24.01
C MET A 1203 -4.74 42.02 24.90
N TYR A 1204 -4.24 40.89 25.41
CA TYR A 1204 -5.03 40.04 26.30
C TYR A 1204 -5.45 40.79 27.57
N ASN A 1205 -4.53 41.51 28.21
CA ASN A 1205 -4.83 42.32 29.38
C ASN A 1205 -5.82 43.44 29.08
N ALA A 1206 -5.69 44.12 27.94
CA ALA A 1206 -6.62 45.16 27.52
C ALA A 1206 -8.04 44.58 27.31
N ILE A 1207 -8.16 43.42 26.66
CA ILE A 1207 -9.45 42.72 26.48
C ILE A 1207 -10.07 42.36 27.84
N VAL A 1208 -9.29 41.80 28.77
CA VAL A 1208 -9.79 41.41 30.10
C VAL A 1208 -10.23 42.62 30.92
N LYS A 1209 -9.52 43.75 30.80
CA LYS A 1209 -9.85 45.00 31.52
C LYS A 1209 -10.91 45.85 30.82
N GLY A 1210 -11.25 45.56 29.57
CA GLY A 1210 -12.10 46.42 28.74
C GLY A 1210 -11.44 47.73 28.30
N GLU A 1211 -10.10 47.77 28.24
CA GLU A 1211 -9.30 48.93 27.81
C GLU A 1211 -9.07 48.92 26.29
N SER A 1212 -8.66 50.07 25.74
CA SER A 1212 -8.33 50.17 24.31
C SER A 1212 -7.05 49.40 23.95
N ILE A 1213 -7.05 48.82 22.75
CA ILE A 1213 -5.95 47.99 22.26
C ILE A 1213 -4.74 48.87 21.92
N SER A 1214 -3.58 48.51 22.45
CA SER A 1214 -2.29 49.18 22.18
C SER A 1214 -1.80 48.92 20.74
N ARG A 1215 -0.99 49.82 20.19
CA ARG A 1215 -0.35 49.61 18.88
C ARG A 1215 0.51 48.33 18.88
N PRO A 1216 0.43 47.49 17.82
CA PRO A 1216 1.29 46.31 17.67
C PRO A 1216 2.77 46.64 17.57
N GLY A 1217 3.60 45.72 18.04
CA GLY A 1217 5.06 45.77 17.90
C GLY A 1217 5.55 45.12 16.60
N VAL A 1218 6.86 44.86 16.55
CA VAL A 1218 7.52 44.19 15.43
C VAL A 1218 7.42 42.66 15.60
N PRO A 1219 6.96 41.91 14.58
CA PRO A 1219 6.93 40.45 14.57
C PRO A 1219 8.28 39.83 14.91
N GLU A 1220 8.26 38.75 15.69
CA GLU A 1220 9.48 38.03 16.04
C GLU A 1220 10.11 37.34 14.83
N SER A 1221 9.30 36.86 13.87
CA SER A 1221 9.81 36.26 12.63
C SER A 1221 10.67 37.23 11.82
N PHE A 1222 10.33 38.53 11.85
CA PHE A 1222 11.11 39.57 11.20
C PHE A 1222 12.45 39.80 11.91
N LYS A 1223 12.47 39.80 13.25
CA LYS A 1223 13.72 39.90 14.02
C LYS A 1223 14.65 38.70 13.79
N VAL A 1224 14.08 37.50 13.69
CA VAL A 1224 14.82 36.28 13.33
C VAL A 1224 15.44 36.42 11.94
N LEU A 1225 14.67 36.88 10.94
CA LEU A 1225 15.19 37.11 9.59
C LEU A 1225 16.35 38.11 9.57
N VAL A 1226 16.22 39.24 10.28
CA VAL A 1226 17.32 40.23 10.40
C VAL A 1226 18.56 39.59 11.01
N SER A 1227 18.39 38.72 12.01
CA SER A 1227 19.49 38.01 12.66
C SER A 1227 20.14 36.97 11.74
N GLU A 1228 19.35 36.25 10.95
CA GLU A 1228 19.83 35.30 9.94
C GLU A 1228 20.63 36.01 8.83
N LEU A 1229 20.16 37.16 8.34
CA LEU A 1229 20.90 37.97 7.36
C LEU A 1229 22.22 38.51 7.94
N LYS A 1230 22.21 38.99 9.19
CA LYS A 1230 23.44 39.40 9.89
C LYS A 1230 24.42 38.24 10.07
N ALA A 1231 23.93 37.03 10.33
CA ALA A 1231 24.77 35.83 10.44
C ALA A 1231 25.46 35.47 9.11
N LEU A 1232 24.88 35.87 7.96
CA LEU A 1232 25.51 35.79 6.64
C LEU A 1232 26.53 36.91 6.38
N SER A 1233 26.90 37.70 7.40
CA SER A 1233 27.77 38.88 7.31
C SER A 1233 27.20 40.03 6.45
N LEU A 1234 25.88 40.07 6.26
CA LEU A 1234 25.21 41.22 5.65
C LEU A 1234 24.92 42.26 6.74
N ASN A 1235 25.34 43.51 6.52
CA ASN A 1235 24.95 44.58 7.44
C ASN A 1235 23.49 44.98 7.18
N VAL A 1236 22.62 44.73 8.16
CA VAL A 1236 21.18 45.07 8.11
C VAL A 1236 20.85 45.96 9.30
N GLU A 1237 20.52 47.21 9.02
CA GLU A 1237 20.14 48.21 10.02
C GLU A 1237 18.69 48.63 9.82
N LEU A 1238 17.93 48.76 10.91
CA LEU A 1238 16.58 49.32 10.90
C LEU A 1238 16.73 50.80 11.22
N PHE A 1239 16.42 51.66 10.24
CA PHE A 1239 16.41 53.10 10.47
C PHE A 1239 15.08 53.48 11.15
N ASP A 1240 15.13 53.86 12.42
CA ASP A 1240 13.98 54.43 13.10
C ASP A 1240 13.60 55.74 12.39
N GLY A 1241 12.33 55.87 12.02
CA GLY A 1241 11.78 56.93 11.17
C GLY A 1241 11.78 58.35 11.76
N GLU A 1242 12.69 58.70 12.66
CA GLU A 1242 12.94 60.08 13.10
C GLU A 1242 13.97 60.80 12.19
N CYS A 1243 14.13 60.39 10.94
CA CYS A 1243 14.85 61.13 9.92
C CYS A 1243 13.91 61.84 8.94
N GLN A 1244 13.05 62.71 9.47
CA GLN A 1244 12.53 63.87 8.73
C GLN A 1244 12.57 65.11 9.63
N ASN A 1245 13.76 65.70 9.74
CA ASN A 1245 13.96 67.14 9.53
C ASN A 1245 15.45 67.49 9.67
N GLY A 1246 16.10 67.71 8.52
CA GLY A 1246 17.30 68.55 8.39
C GLY A 1246 18.56 68.12 9.13
N ASN A 1247 19.38 67.26 8.51
CA ASN A 1247 20.77 67.61 8.20
C ASN A 1247 21.49 66.46 7.51
N HIS A 1248 21.82 66.68 6.23
CA HIS A 1248 22.87 65.95 5.53
C HIS A 1248 24.19 66.04 6.30
N LYS A 1249 24.55 65.01 7.07
CA LYS A 1249 25.94 64.75 7.42
C LYS A 1249 26.53 63.78 6.42
N LYS A 1250 27.37 64.34 5.54
CA LYS A 1250 28.33 63.65 4.67
C LYS A 1250 29.04 62.53 5.44
N MET A 1251 28.84 61.27 5.06
CA MET A 1251 29.87 60.26 5.27
C MET A 1251 30.91 60.42 4.15
N LYS A 1252 31.95 61.20 4.47
CA LYS A 1252 33.24 61.13 3.79
C LYS A 1252 33.98 59.89 4.29
N GLY A 1253 34.23 58.97 3.37
CA GLY A 1253 35.46 58.17 3.25
C GLY A 1253 35.72 57.08 4.28
N VAL A 1254 35.82 55.82 3.80
CA VAL A 1254 37.04 55.00 3.96
C VAL A 1254 37.17 54.09 2.74
N ASP A 1255 38.23 54.35 1.96
CA ASP A 1255 38.90 53.41 1.05
C ASP A 1255 39.62 52.29 1.83
N LYS A 1256 39.77 51.13 1.18
CA LYS A 1256 40.71 50.00 1.47
C LYS A 1256 40.38 49.04 2.63
N LYS A 1257 39.85 47.86 2.28
CA LYS A 1257 40.62 46.62 2.15
C LYS A 1257 39.83 45.55 1.41
#